data_AF-A0ABD2SCH4-F1
#
_entry.id   AF-A0ABD2SCH4-F1
#
_cell.length_a   1.000
_cell.length_b   1.000
_cell.length_c   1.000
_cell.angle_alpha   90.00
_cell.angle_beta   90.00
_cell.angle_gamma   90.00
#
_symmetry.space_group_name_H-M   'P 1'
#
loop_
_entity.id
_entity.type
_entity.pdbx_description
1 polymer ?
#
loop_
_entity_poly.entity_id
_entity_poly.type
_entity_poly.pdbx_seq_one_letter_code
_entity_poly.pdbx_strand_id
1 'polypeptide(L)'
;MEEDEQRQLVSESNSMTSATLGRVMNTLLTCKPKKLQETISHLEPSQKTAPIGVSLVQSLWFLSKYVRDAAEKELYLDQVLVPMIQHSFRFTGSKHGNQVMILLNWLFEDEISFQALANDLKSILSRKEDRYISLGWCTLARSLIEFEVTMDKLVTRGVRCRYDALLKIFCACMSHLVSIVYDGSTVQGGFELPTRLSVAAADLVLSLTEALARTNSVFNCSDDKHKAAATGERNRPVMLFPSTPTKKKVNNISKSSDYEGMEMKLLLWDHLDNLIILVERLTDWSRKSRPLHAKALERVCMWLRGMQQNYIHEQTKADSETLKRGVLLLSSCWKHYGMLLHLEDNKFPQQYTELLEQYLSGIQFYADNYAEESPRNKESGRETIIFFLNCLALLLGRLHGKQFETTIEEYGSRLSEAIISQLNRVDDEVIDSSLCIFKAVIFRTNSSLSKHSADIRQINALLPMLLDLLDERDSAAKAVIKLLAEYCSISSDTQCLGEILKRLISGNVSQKRNAVDFISDLIHMSMQSDTVLPPPIWQCLSCHLLEFIQDEQMVINTQASSLIPLIDPSFTLPALVCLIYSPLERVHSLASGTLIALLKKYKHNPDVICLLLDCLSKPSENPDICDTADGVEGKKTDIDRVLKLLPEWLKMVEDWKVMIGPLIDKLFAEPSNAVIVRFLSSISEHLATATDFVFQRIISYSRRQKDPDEGVYPNYDAPEGQIDLFNRLCPLLVVRLLPSQVFNDLNSSALYDELPTKLAHDDECLRTQSTECVAGLLINRALSKFEFEDARRLAAEQCGRIHPKVLIPIMSYQLKNATSAKDLLKIKACLFSICTSLLVNGTDAYAHPDMFWIRKAIETILLWPSVDGDDISKAQHGCIDCLALMLCTELQATKAAKNSISIEVCFEQSIVSSGDSLTKGSVCSYVIHHLVCDEDISVMLGRNKVVKAHHSFRLCMANVLISACQKVPCASKKPFVSKILPRVLHSVEEIANSEVRSACIQVFFSMVYHLKSLVLPYSSDLLKVSIKSLREGSEKERIAGAKLLASLMASEEAVLQKISGGLVEARTLLQYICSSDLPLDVRKMCQRLLVCLTSL
;
A
#
# COMPACT_ATOMS: atom_id res chain seq x y z
N MET A 1 64.09 -42.70 -52.47
CA MET A 1 63.82 -41.70 -53.52
C MET A 1 63.00 -42.34 -54.66
N GLU A 2 62.09 -43.27 -54.33
CA GLU A 2 61.05 -43.81 -55.24
C GLU A 2 59.65 -43.74 -54.59
N GLU A 3 59.53 -43.37 -53.30
CA GLU A 3 58.23 -43.24 -52.62
C GLU A 3 57.55 -41.86 -52.78
N ASP A 4 58.30 -40.81 -53.16
CA ASP A 4 57.74 -39.46 -53.33
C ASP A 4 57.16 -39.19 -54.73
N GLU A 5 57.65 -39.87 -55.78
CA GLU A 5 57.03 -39.78 -57.11
C GLU A 5 55.71 -40.54 -57.19
N GLN A 6 55.54 -41.61 -56.41
CA GLN A 6 54.27 -42.34 -56.32
C GLN A 6 53.18 -41.58 -55.54
N ARG A 7 53.53 -40.68 -54.63
CA ARG A 7 52.55 -39.80 -53.96
C ARG A 7 52.12 -38.61 -54.82
N GLN A 8 52.98 -38.11 -55.72
CA GLN A 8 52.61 -37.06 -56.68
C GLN A 8 51.74 -37.57 -57.85
N LEU A 9 51.99 -38.78 -58.36
CA LEU A 9 51.17 -39.39 -59.42
C LEU A 9 49.74 -39.76 -58.97
N VAL A 10 49.56 -40.17 -57.70
CA VAL A 10 48.24 -40.46 -57.12
C VAL A 10 47.43 -39.18 -56.86
N SER A 11 48.11 -38.04 -56.63
CA SER A 11 47.48 -36.73 -56.48
C SER A 11 46.90 -36.20 -57.81
N GLU A 12 47.62 -36.37 -58.94
CA GLU A 12 47.14 -35.94 -60.26
C GLU A 12 46.00 -36.81 -60.81
N SER A 13 46.02 -38.13 -60.58
CA SER A 13 44.93 -39.03 -61.00
C SER A 13 43.65 -38.82 -60.19
N ASN A 14 43.77 -38.51 -58.90
CA ASN A 14 42.64 -38.16 -58.04
C ASN A 14 42.05 -36.77 -58.39
N SER A 15 42.89 -35.84 -58.88
CA SER A 15 42.46 -34.53 -59.40
C SER A 15 41.61 -34.64 -60.68
N MET A 16 42.03 -35.44 -61.68
CA MET A 16 41.25 -35.61 -62.93
C MET A 16 39.93 -36.36 -62.70
N THR A 17 39.91 -37.36 -61.83
CA THR A 17 38.69 -38.10 -61.48
C THR A 17 37.73 -37.22 -60.68
N SER A 18 38.22 -36.41 -59.74
CA SER A 18 37.39 -35.45 -58.99
C SER A 18 36.80 -34.35 -59.88
N ALA A 19 37.58 -33.79 -60.82
CA ALA A 19 37.08 -32.80 -61.79
C ALA A 19 36.04 -33.39 -62.78
N THR A 20 36.14 -34.69 -63.08
CA THR A 20 35.15 -35.41 -63.91
C THR A 20 33.88 -35.69 -63.11
N LEU A 21 34.02 -36.12 -61.85
CA LEU A 21 32.91 -36.32 -60.93
C LEU A 21 32.13 -35.02 -60.68
N GLY A 22 32.82 -33.88 -60.50
CA GLY A 22 32.18 -32.58 -60.33
C GLY A 22 31.30 -32.18 -61.54
N ARG A 23 31.75 -32.45 -62.78
CA ARG A 23 30.96 -32.21 -64.00
C ARG A 23 29.77 -33.16 -64.13
N VAL A 24 29.95 -34.43 -63.76
CA VAL A 24 28.87 -35.44 -63.70
C VAL A 24 27.80 -35.02 -62.69
N MET A 25 28.20 -34.70 -61.45
CA MET A 25 27.28 -34.26 -60.40
C MET A 25 26.52 -33.00 -60.79
N ASN A 26 27.17 -32.00 -61.41
CA ASN A 26 26.49 -30.81 -61.90
C ASN A 26 25.44 -31.14 -62.97
N THR A 27 25.74 -32.07 -63.89
CA THR A 27 24.82 -32.48 -64.96
C THR A 27 23.60 -33.22 -64.41
N LEU A 28 23.80 -34.10 -63.44
CA LEU A 28 22.72 -34.86 -62.81
C LEU A 28 21.82 -33.98 -61.96
N LEU A 29 22.41 -33.09 -61.15
CA LEU A 29 21.67 -32.25 -60.23
C LEU A 29 20.90 -31.11 -60.94
N THR A 30 21.44 -30.54 -62.02
CA THR A 30 20.76 -29.48 -62.81
C THR A 30 19.73 -30.00 -63.83
N CYS A 31 19.62 -31.32 -64.01
CA CYS A 31 18.65 -31.92 -64.92
C CYS A 31 17.20 -31.78 -64.41
N LYS A 32 16.21 -31.69 -65.32
CA LYS A 32 14.79 -31.70 -64.93
C LYS A 32 14.42 -33.06 -64.31
N PRO A 33 13.72 -33.09 -63.15
CA PRO A 33 13.35 -34.33 -62.44
C PRO A 33 12.69 -35.40 -63.32
N LYS A 34 11.71 -35.02 -64.15
CA LYS A 34 11.01 -35.95 -65.06
C LYS A 34 11.95 -36.60 -66.07
N LYS A 35 12.85 -35.81 -66.67
CA LYS A 35 13.83 -36.30 -67.65
C LYS A 35 14.84 -37.24 -67.00
N LEU A 36 15.29 -36.92 -65.78
CA LEU A 36 16.17 -37.77 -64.99
C LEU A 36 15.52 -39.12 -64.69
N GLN A 37 14.25 -39.11 -64.27
CA GLN A 37 13.48 -40.31 -63.96
C GLN A 37 13.21 -41.19 -65.18
N GLU A 38 12.77 -40.60 -66.30
CA GLU A 38 12.59 -41.32 -67.58
C GLU A 38 13.89 -41.99 -68.01
N THR A 39 15.02 -41.28 -67.88
CA THR A 39 16.33 -41.82 -68.23
C THR A 39 16.72 -43.00 -67.34
N ILE A 40 16.48 -42.92 -66.02
CA ILE A 40 16.72 -44.02 -65.07
C ILE A 40 15.84 -45.23 -65.40
N SER A 41 14.57 -45.04 -65.75
CA SER A 41 13.68 -46.15 -66.12
C SER A 41 14.07 -46.89 -67.41
N HIS A 42 14.89 -46.26 -68.26
CA HIS A 42 15.38 -46.83 -69.52
C HIS A 42 16.86 -47.28 -69.46
N LEU A 43 17.48 -47.30 -68.26
CA LEU A 43 18.86 -47.75 -68.08
C LEU A 43 18.92 -49.29 -68.10
N GLU A 44 19.40 -49.87 -69.19
CA GLU A 44 19.67 -51.33 -69.26
C GLU A 44 20.96 -51.70 -68.54
N PRO A 45 21.03 -52.85 -67.84
CA PRO A 45 22.20 -53.27 -67.08
C PRO A 45 23.24 -53.96 -67.99
N SER A 46 23.97 -53.21 -68.82
CA SER A 46 25.39 -53.49 -69.20
C SER A 46 25.80 -52.80 -70.50
N GLN A 47 26.71 -51.82 -70.44
CA GLN A 47 27.67 -51.58 -71.53
C GLN A 47 29.06 -51.22 -70.99
N LYS A 48 30.09 -51.85 -71.56
CA LYS A 48 31.51 -51.66 -71.27
C LYS A 48 32.05 -50.41 -72.00
N THR A 49 32.50 -49.42 -71.22
CA THR A 49 33.55 -48.39 -71.48
C THR A 49 33.41 -47.36 -72.63
N ALA A 50 33.24 -46.10 -72.20
CA ALA A 50 33.59 -44.73 -72.71
C ALA A 50 33.76 -44.43 -74.23
N PRO A 51 33.25 -43.25 -74.69
CA PRO A 51 34.08 -42.03 -74.60
C PRO A 51 33.37 -40.80 -73.98
N ILE A 52 34.21 -39.79 -73.74
CA ILE A 52 34.11 -38.62 -72.84
C ILE A 52 33.12 -37.56 -73.39
N GLY A 53 31.83 -37.83 -73.26
CA GLY A 53 30.75 -36.87 -73.50
C GLY A 53 29.86 -36.73 -72.27
N VAL A 54 29.40 -35.52 -71.95
CA VAL A 54 28.55 -35.26 -70.78
C VAL A 54 27.09 -35.49 -71.17
N SER A 55 26.71 -36.73 -71.48
CA SER A 55 25.30 -37.11 -71.63
C SER A 55 24.71 -37.56 -70.28
N LEU A 56 23.39 -37.43 -70.13
CA LEU A 56 22.69 -37.77 -68.89
C LEU A 56 22.82 -39.26 -68.54
N VAL A 57 22.74 -40.14 -69.53
CA VAL A 57 22.90 -41.60 -69.37
C VAL A 57 24.32 -41.97 -68.95
N GLN A 58 25.34 -41.39 -69.58
CA GLN A 58 26.74 -41.63 -69.23
C GLN A 58 27.09 -41.11 -67.83
N SER A 59 26.47 -39.99 -67.43
CA SER A 59 26.61 -39.41 -66.09
C SER A 59 26.03 -40.34 -65.00
N LEU A 60 24.88 -40.98 -65.25
CA LEU A 60 24.28 -41.97 -64.34
C LEU A 60 25.15 -43.23 -64.21
N TRP A 61 25.63 -43.77 -65.33
CA TRP A 61 26.55 -44.92 -65.32
C TRP A 61 27.86 -44.64 -64.57
N PHE A 62 28.46 -43.46 -64.81
CA PHE A 62 29.67 -43.05 -64.11
C PHE A 62 29.42 -42.97 -62.61
N LEU A 63 28.29 -42.38 -62.18
CA LEU A 63 27.94 -42.28 -60.76
C LEU A 63 27.74 -43.65 -60.10
N SER A 64 26.96 -44.55 -60.71
CA SER A 64 26.73 -45.89 -60.17
C SER A 64 28.02 -46.71 -60.07
N LYS A 65 28.87 -46.66 -61.11
CA LYS A 65 30.17 -47.34 -61.07
C LYS A 65 31.09 -46.74 -60.00
N TYR A 66 31.16 -45.40 -59.91
CA TYR A 66 32.00 -44.72 -58.92
C TYR A 66 31.57 -45.06 -57.49
N VAL A 67 30.26 -45.05 -57.20
CA VAL A 67 29.73 -45.41 -55.88
C VAL A 67 30.04 -46.85 -55.52
N ARG A 68 29.85 -47.79 -56.45
CA ARG A 68 30.17 -49.22 -56.22
C ARG A 68 31.67 -49.46 -56.04
N ASP A 69 32.50 -48.89 -56.91
CA ASP A 69 33.96 -49.03 -56.83
C ASP A 69 34.50 -48.41 -55.53
N ALA A 70 33.88 -47.33 -55.02
CA ALA A 70 34.21 -46.73 -53.73
C ALA A 70 33.70 -47.55 -52.55
N ALA A 71 32.50 -48.14 -52.65
CA ALA A 71 31.93 -49.03 -51.64
C ALA A 71 32.78 -50.31 -51.44
N GLU A 72 33.25 -50.93 -52.53
CA GLU A 72 34.13 -52.10 -52.50
C GLU A 72 35.51 -51.79 -51.92
N LYS A 73 35.96 -50.53 -52.01
CA LYS A 73 37.26 -50.05 -51.51
C LYS A 73 37.17 -49.33 -50.15
N GLU A 74 35.99 -49.28 -49.54
CA GLU A 74 35.71 -48.56 -48.29
C GLU A 74 36.17 -47.08 -48.33
N LEU A 75 36.07 -46.44 -49.49
CA LEU A 75 36.44 -45.02 -49.68
C LEU A 75 35.26 -44.10 -49.37
N TYR A 76 35.55 -42.95 -48.76
CA TYR A 76 34.54 -41.95 -48.44
C TYR A 76 33.89 -41.33 -49.69
N LEU A 77 32.56 -41.28 -49.69
CA LEU A 77 31.70 -40.76 -50.76
C LEU A 77 31.38 -39.26 -50.60
N ASP A 78 32.16 -38.52 -49.82
CA ASP A 78 32.00 -37.09 -49.58
C ASP A 78 31.89 -36.26 -50.87
N GLN A 79 32.64 -36.63 -51.91
CA GLN A 79 32.63 -35.94 -53.21
C GLN A 79 31.31 -36.12 -53.99
N VAL A 80 30.48 -37.08 -53.59
CA VAL A 80 29.12 -37.31 -54.13
C VAL A 80 28.08 -36.72 -53.19
N LEU A 81 28.18 -37.04 -51.89
CA LEU A 81 27.17 -36.69 -50.89
C LEU A 81 27.14 -35.20 -50.55
N VAL A 82 28.28 -34.51 -50.47
CA VAL A 82 28.29 -33.06 -50.15
C VAL A 82 27.62 -32.22 -51.24
N PRO A 83 27.90 -32.42 -52.55
CA PRO A 83 27.15 -31.74 -53.61
C PRO A 83 25.65 -32.05 -53.59
N MET A 84 25.26 -33.29 -53.27
CA MET A 84 23.84 -33.67 -53.11
C MET A 84 23.18 -32.93 -51.94
N ILE A 85 23.85 -32.86 -50.79
CA ILE A 85 23.39 -32.14 -49.59
C ILE A 85 23.22 -30.64 -49.89
N GLN A 86 24.23 -30.02 -50.48
CA GLN A 86 24.19 -28.59 -50.83
C GLN A 86 23.11 -28.28 -51.86
N HIS A 87 22.92 -29.15 -52.86
CA HIS A 87 21.88 -28.98 -53.87
C HIS A 87 20.48 -29.15 -53.28
N SER A 88 20.27 -30.17 -52.44
CA SER A 88 19.00 -30.38 -51.74
C SER A 88 18.62 -29.14 -50.93
N PHE A 89 19.57 -28.59 -50.16
CA PHE A 89 19.35 -27.39 -49.36
C PHE A 89 19.08 -26.12 -50.19
N ARG A 90 19.84 -25.88 -51.28
CA ARG A 90 19.65 -24.69 -52.13
C ARG A 90 18.33 -24.66 -52.88
N PHE A 91 17.76 -25.82 -53.19
CA PHE A 91 16.58 -25.95 -54.04
C PHE A 91 15.35 -26.51 -53.31
N THR A 92 15.35 -26.53 -51.98
CA THR A 92 14.20 -26.88 -51.13
C THR A 92 12.92 -26.15 -51.58
N GLY A 93 11.85 -26.89 -51.88
CA GLY A 93 10.56 -26.33 -52.28
C GLY A 93 10.46 -25.86 -53.74
N SER A 94 11.50 -26.03 -54.55
CA SER A 94 11.49 -25.64 -55.97
C SER A 94 11.16 -26.81 -56.91
N LYS A 95 10.72 -26.51 -58.15
CA LYS A 95 10.53 -27.50 -59.24
C LYS A 95 11.81 -28.26 -59.63
N HIS A 96 12.97 -27.85 -59.11
CA HIS A 96 14.29 -28.43 -59.35
C HIS A 96 14.93 -29.00 -58.07
N GLY A 97 14.15 -29.30 -57.03
CA GLY A 97 14.65 -29.85 -55.76
C GLY A 97 14.71 -31.39 -55.68
N ASN A 98 14.01 -32.12 -56.56
CA ASN A 98 13.76 -33.56 -56.38
C ASN A 98 14.86 -34.48 -56.96
N GLN A 99 15.84 -33.93 -57.66
CA GLN A 99 16.87 -34.70 -58.37
C GLN A 99 17.67 -35.58 -57.41
N VAL A 100 18.04 -35.03 -56.24
CA VAL A 100 18.78 -35.76 -55.22
C VAL A 100 17.98 -36.96 -54.70
N MET A 101 16.68 -36.77 -54.44
CA MET A 101 15.79 -37.84 -53.98
C MET A 101 15.61 -38.94 -55.02
N ILE A 102 15.50 -38.57 -56.30
CA ILE A 102 15.41 -39.53 -57.41
C ILE A 102 16.69 -40.35 -57.52
N LEU A 103 17.86 -39.71 -57.41
CA LEU A 103 19.16 -40.40 -57.48
C LEU A 103 19.38 -41.33 -56.29
N LEU A 104 19.07 -40.89 -55.07
CA LEU A 104 19.21 -41.74 -53.88
C LEU A 104 18.23 -42.91 -53.91
N ASN A 105 16.98 -42.71 -54.34
CA ASN A 105 16.02 -43.80 -54.48
C ASN A 105 16.49 -44.85 -55.49
N TRP A 106 17.13 -44.44 -56.58
CA TRP A 106 17.72 -45.37 -57.55
C TRP A 106 18.97 -46.08 -57.02
N LEU A 107 19.91 -45.34 -56.41
CA LEU A 107 21.14 -45.92 -55.87
C LEU A 107 20.87 -46.87 -54.68
N PHE A 108 19.77 -46.68 -53.96
CA PHE A 108 19.36 -47.56 -52.86
C PHE A 108 18.74 -48.89 -53.31
N GLU A 109 18.47 -49.07 -54.62
CA GLU A 109 18.04 -50.37 -55.15
C GLU A 109 19.15 -51.42 -55.06
N ASP A 110 20.41 -50.99 -55.13
CA ASP A 110 21.59 -51.85 -54.92
C ASP A 110 22.01 -51.84 -53.44
N GLU A 111 22.13 -53.03 -52.84
CA GLU A 111 22.39 -53.20 -51.40
C GLU A 111 23.77 -52.67 -50.98
N ILE A 112 24.79 -52.92 -51.81
CA ILE A 112 26.16 -52.50 -51.55
C ILE A 112 26.24 -50.97 -51.60
N SER A 113 25.66 -50.37 -52.64
CA SER A 113 25.57 -48.92 -52.79
C SER A 113 24.75 -48.27 -51.66
N PHE A 114 23.62 -48.86 -51.25
CA PHE A 114 22.83 -48.40 -50.10
C PHE A 114 23.66 -48.38 -48.82
N GLN A 115 24.31 -49.51 -48.47
CA GLN A 115 25.04 -49.63 -47.21
C GLN A 115 26.21 -48.64 -47.16
N ALA A 116 26.94 -48.46 -48.26
CA ALA A 116 28.03 -47.49 -48.34
C ALA A 116 27.50 -46.04 -48.24
N LEU A 117 26.50 -45.67 -49.04
CA LEU A 117 25.95 -44.31 -49.03
C LEU A 117 25.28 -43.95 -47.71
N ALA A 118 24.51 -44.86 -47.09
CA ALA A 118 23.81 -44.60 -45.84
C ALA A 118 24.77 -44.48 -44.65
N ASN A 119 25.81 -45.33 -44.57
CA ASN A 119 26.82 -45.23 -43.53
C ASN A 119 27.70 -43.98 -43.69
N ASP A 120 28.05 -43.62 -44.93
CA ASP A 120 28.77 -42.36 -45.17
C ASP A 120 27.90 -41.13 -44.91
N LEU A 121 26.60 -41.19 -45.24
CA LEU A 121 25.66 -40.13 -44.89
C LEU A 121 25.58 -39.98 -43.37
N LYS A 122 25.52 -41.07 -42.60
CA LYS A 122 25.65 -41.04 -41.13
C LYS A 122 26.97 -40.40 -40.66
N SER A 123 28.09 -40.80 -41.25
CA SER A 123 29.42 -40.35 -40.81
C SER A 123 29.76 -38.91 -41.22
N ILE A 124 29.05 -38.32 -42.18
CA ILE A 124 29.26 -36.92 -42.59
C ILE A 124 29.01 -35.95 -41.44
N LEU A 125 28.00 -36.17 -40.59
CA LEU A 125 27.73 -35.27 -39.46
C LEU A 125 28.87 -35.24 -38.46
N SER A 126 29.44 -36.40 -38.13
CA SER A 126 30.54 -36.48 -37.16
C SER A 126 31.89 -36.07 -37.76
N ARG A 127 32.08 -36.20 -39.08
CA ARG A 127 33.35 -35.89 -39.76
C ARG A 127 33.48 -34.44 -40.23
N LYS A 128 32.38 -33.73 -40.51
CA LYS A 128 32.40 -32.34 -41.02
C LYS A 128 31.64 -31.38 -40.11
N GLU A 129 32.38 -30.55 -39.38
CA GLU A 129 31.85 -29.51 -38.48
C GLU A 129 31.28 -28.26 -39.19
N ASP A 130 31.02 -28.32 -40.51
CA ASP A 130 30.46 -27.20 -41.26
C ASP A 130 28.95 -27.09 -41.04
N ARG A 131 28.53 -26.03 -40.33
CA ARG A 131 27.12 -25.74 -40.01
C ARG A 131 26.19 -25.68 -41.23
N TYR A 132 26.68 -25.25 -42.40
CA TYR A 132 25.89 -25.21 -43.63
C TYR A 132 25.67 -26.61 -44.21
N ILE A 133 26.70 -27.47 -44.14
CA ILE A 133 26.59 -28.88 -44.55
C ILE A 133 25.69 -29.64 -43.58
N SER A 134 25.84 -29.44 -42.27
CA SER A 134 24.96 -30.04 -41.25
C SER A 134 23.49 -29.64 -41.47
N LEU A 135 23.23 -28.36 -41.77
CA LEU A 135 21.88 -27.87 -42.05
C LEU A 135 21.28 -28.56 -43.28
N GLY A 136 22.03 -28.59 -44.39
CA GLY A 136 21.57 -29.28 -45.60
C GLY A 136 21.40 -30.78 -45.41
N TRP A 137 22.22 -31.40 -44.56
CA TRP A 137 22.09 -32.81 -44.21
C TRP A 137 20.79 -33.05 -43.46
N CYS A 138 20.46 -32.23 -42.45
CA CYS A 138 19.21 -32.37 -41.71
C CYS A 138 17.98 -32.29 -42.64
N THR A 139 18.00 -31.36 -43.58
CA THR A 139 16.96 -31.22 -44.61
C THR A 139 16.85 -32.46 -45.52
N LEU A 140 17.97 -33.00 -45.99
CA LEU A 140 18.00 -34.17 -46.86
C LEU A 140 17.56 -35.44 -46.13
N ALA A 141 18.06 -35.66 -44.91
CA ALA A 141 17.70 -36.79 -44.08
C ALA A 141 16.20 -36.77 -43.74
N ARG A 142 15.64 -35.60 -43.40
CA ARG A 142 14.20 -35.44 -43.17
C ARG A 142 13.39 -35.79 -44.41
N SER A 143 13.85 -35.32 -45.57
CA SER A 143 13.21 -35.62 -46.87
C SER A 143 13.22 -37.12 -47.20
N LEU A 144 14.25 -37.87 -46.79
CA LEU A 144 14.33 -39.33 -46.94
C LEU A 144 13.37 -40.07 -46.01
N ILE A 145 13.20 -39.60 -44.77
CA ILE A 145 12.27 -40.18 -43.81
C ILE A 145 10.81 -39.91 -44.24
N GLU A 146 10.51 -38.70 -44.72
CA GLU A 146 9.16 -38.27 -45.13
C GLU A 146 8.84 -38.55 -46.62
N PHE A 147 9.73 -39.27 -47.31
CA PHE A 147 9.68 -39.49 -48.76
C PHE A 147 8.35 -40.12 -49.22
N GLU A 148 7.83 -41.07 -48.45
CA GLU A 148 6.61 -41.80 -48.79
C GLU A 148 5.33 -40.95 -48.63
N VAL A 149 5.33 -40.01 -47.68
CA VAL A 149 4.18 -39.12 -47.41
C VAL A 149 4.12 -37.96 -48.41
N THR A 150 5.17 -37.70 -49.19
CA THR A 150 5.26 -36.55 -50.10
C THR A 150 5.10 -36.91 -51.59
N MET A 151 5.24 -38.18 -51.97
CA MET A 151 5.34 -38.59 -53.38
C MET A 151 4.42 -39.76 -53.74
N ASP A 152 3.12 -39.47 -53.79
CA ASP A 152 2.02 -40.39 -54.13
C ASP A 152 2.05 -40.94 -55.59
N LYS A 153 3.14 -40.70 -56.35
CA LYS A 153 3.22 -40.95 -57.80
C LYS A 153 4.54 -41.55 -58.30
N LEU A 154 5.49 -41.90 -57.42
CA LEU A 154 6.78 -42.48 -57.81
C LEU A 154 6.83 -43.99 -57.54
N VAL A 155 7.53 -44.74 -58.39
CA VAL A 155 7.92 -46.12 -58.09
C VAL A 155 9.04 -46.05 -57.04
N THR A 156 8.68 -46.04 -55.77
CA THR A 156 9.56 -45.81 -54.61
C THR A 156 10.25 -47.09 -54.12
N ARG A 157 10.72 -47.96 -55.03
CA ARG A 157 11.17 -49.32 -54.64
C ARG A 157 12.42 -49.31 -53.75
N GLY A 158 13.44 -48.51 -54.08
CA GLY A 158 14.71 -48.48 -53.34
C GLY A 158 14.57 -48.00 -51.89
N VAL A 159 14.07 -46.78 -51.66
CA VAL A 159 13.90 -46.24 -50.30
C VAL A 159 12.92 -47.09 -49.48
N ARG A 160 11.80 -47.55 -50.09
CA ARG A 160 10.79 -48.35 -49.38
C ARG A 160 11.34 -49.70 -48.92
N CYS A 161 12.07 -50.42 -49.77
CA CYS A 161 12.62 -51.74 -49.41
C CYS A 161 13.72 -51.67 -48.34
N ARG A 162 14.33 -50.50 -48.11
CA ARG A 162 15.42 -50.30 -47.16
C ARG A 162 15.08 -49.29 -46.05
N TYR A 163 13.81 -48.94 -45.89
CA TYR A 163 13.36 -47.87 -44.99
C TYR A 163 13.71 -48.16 -43.53
N ASP A 164 13.44 -49.37 -43.07
CA ASP A 164 13.74 -49.83 -41.70
C ASP A 164 15.25 -49.81 -41.41
N ALA A 165 16.07 -50.24 -42.37
CA ALA A 165 17.53 -50.17 -42.25
C ALA A 165 18.03 -48.72 -42.23
N LEU A 166 17.42 -47.84 -43.03
CA LEU A 166 17.75 -46.41 -43.07
C LEU A 166 17.40 -45.72 -41.73
N LEU A 167 16.25 -46.02 -41.14
CA LEU A 167 15.85 -45.50 -39.83
C LEU A 167 16.86 -45.94 -38.75
N LYS A 168 17.25 -47.22 -38.72
CA LYS A 168 18.26 -47.74 -37.78
C LYS A 168 19.60 -47.01 -37.92
N ILE A 169 20.05 -46.76 -39.15
CA ILE A 169 21.29 -46.03 -39.42
C ILE A 169 21.20 -44.58 -38.92
N PHE A 170 20.10 -43.87 -39.17
CA PHE A 170 19.91 -42.50 -38.72
C PHE A 170 19.69 -42.38 -37.20
N CYS A 171 19.12 -43.38 -36.54
CA CYS A 171 19.02 -43.43 -35.08
C CYS A 171 20.40 -43.39 -34.41
N ALA A 172 21.42 -43.96 -35.04
CA ALA A 172 22.78 -43.87 -34.52
C ALA A 172 23.36 -42.43 -34.57
N CYS A 173 22.72 -41.48 -35.26
CA CYS A 173 23.06 -40.05 -35.23
C CYS A 173 22.33 -39.27 -34.13
N MET A 174 21.41 -39.89 -33.38
CA MET A 174 20.47 -39.19 -32.49
C MET A 174 21.17 -38.32 -31.45
N SER A 175 22.19 -38.85 -30.76
CA SER A 175 22.93 -38.13 -29.73
C SER A 175 23.61 -36.87 -30.27
N HIS A 176 24.17 -36.94 -31.49
CA HIS A 176 24.81 -35.81 -32.13
C HIS A 176 23.79 -34.77 -32.61
N LEU A 177 22.63 -35.20 -33.12
CA LEU A 177 21.53 -34.29 -33.46
C LEU A 177 20.97 -33.56 -32.23
N VAL A 178 20.81 -34.27 -31.11
CA VAL A 178 20.37 -33.66 -29.85
C VAL A 178 21.42 -32.70 -29.30
N SER A 179 22.73 -32.98 -29.45
CA SER A 179 23.78 -32.01 -29.11
C SER A 179 23.64 -30.72 -29.91
N ILE A 180 23.38 -30.80 -31.22
CA ILE A 180 23.13 -29.63 -32.08
C ILE A 180 21.90 -28.83 -31.62
N VAL A 181 20.84 -29.53 -31.20
CA VAL A 181 19.64 -28.91 -30.62
C VAL A 181 19.95 -28.22 -29.30
N TYR A 182 20.73 -28.87 -28.43
CA TYR A 182 21.08 -28.36 -27.11
C TYR A 182 21.96 -27.11 -27.16
N ASP A 183 22.94 -27.09 -28.07
CA ASP A 183 23.90 -25.98 -28.20
C ASP A 183 23.40 -24.85 -29.12
N GLY A 184 22.33 -25.09 -29.87
CA GLY A 184 21.90 -24.25 -30.99
C GLY A 184 20.86 -23.18 -30.64
N SER A 185 20.99 -22.46 -29.53
CA SER A 185 20.10 -21.34 -29.17
C SER A 185 20.86 -20.02 -28.94
N THR A 186 20.13 -18.90 -29.01
CA THR A 186 20.65 -17.55 -28.71
C THR A 186 19.67 -16.81 -27.81
N VAL A 187 20.16 -16.08 -26.80
CA VAL A 187 19.30 -15.36 -25.85
C VAL A 187 18.97 -13.96 -26.38
N GLN A 188 17.69 -13.66 -26.59
CA GLN A 188 17.22 -12.34 -27.02
C GLN A 188 16.09 -11.82 -26.12
N GLY A 189 16.39 -10.79 -25.32
CA GLY A 189 15.44 -10.17 -24.39
C GLY A 189 15.01 -11.10 -23.24
N GLY A 190 15.93 -11.93 -22.75
CA GLY A 190 15.67 -12.90 -21.67
C GLY A 190 15.08 -14.24 -22.11
N PHE A 191 14.81 -14.43 -23.41
CA PHE A 191 14.26 -15.68 -23.96
C PHE A 191 15.26 -16.37 -24.89
N GLU A 192 15.32 -17.70 -24.85
CA GLU A 192 16.12 -18.51 -25.78
C GLU A 192 15.38 -18.67 -27.12
N LEU A 193 16.07 -18.39 -28.22
CA LEU A 193 15.57 -18.57 -29.59
C LEU A 193 16.48 -19.52 -30.37
N PRO A 194 15.91 -20.48 -31.13
CA PRO A 194 16.70 -21.45 -31.88
C PRO A 194 17.36 -20.85 -33.12
N THR A 195 18.50 -21.42 -33.52
CA THR A 195 19.10 -21.20 -34.84
C THR A 195 18.41 -22.03 -35.92
N ARG A 196 18.56 -21.68 -37.20
CA ARG A 196 18.02 -22.49 -38.32
C ARG A 196 18.51 -23.95 -38.31
N LEU A 197 19.76 -24.17 -37.91
CA LEU A 197 20.34 -25.52 -37.81
C LEU A 197 19.69 -26.33 -36.70
N SER A 198 19.46 -25.75 -35.53
CA SER A 198 18.82 -26.46 -34.42
C SER A 198 17.34 -26.71 -34.65
N VAL A 199 16.62 -25.81 -35.33
CA VAL A 199 15.25 -26.09 -35.82
C VAL A 199 15.25 -27.30 -36.76
N ALA A 200 16.13 -27.31 -37.77
CA ALA A 200 16.19 -28.41 -38.73
C ALA A 200 16.62 -29.74 -38.08
N ALA A 201 17.51 -29.71 -37.10
CA ALA A 201 17.92 -30.89 -36.33
C ALA A 201 16.78 -31.39 -35.42
N ALA A 202 16.08 -30.49 -34.73
CA ALA A 202 14.94 -30.85 -33.88
C ALA A 202 13.81 -31.49 -34.69
N ASP A 203 13.43 -30.89 -35.82
CA ASP A 203 12.40 -31.44 -36.69
C ASP A 203 12.82 -32.79 -37.30
N LEU A 204 14.10 -32.97 -37.63
CA LEU A 204 14.60 -34.28 -38.07
C LEU A 204 14.46 -35.35 -36.98
N VAL A 205 14.84 -35.02 -35.73
CA VAL A 205 14.66 -35.92 -34.59
C VAL A 205 13.18 -36.27 -34.41
N LEU A 206 12.27 -35.29 -34.55
CA LEU A 206 10.83 -35.53 -34.51
C LEU A 206 10.37 -36.45 -35.65
N SER A 207 10.74 -36.18 -36.91
CA SER A 207 10.37 -37.04 -38.05
C SER A 207 10.88 -38.48 -37.88
N LEU A 208 12.12 -38.64 -37.39
CA LEU A 208 12.74 -39.93 -37.14
C LEU A 208 12.00 -40.71 -36.06
N THR A 209 11.75 -40.08 -34.91
CA THR A 209 11.11 -40.71 -33.75
C THR A 209 9.62 -40.97 -33.97
N GLU A 210 8.95 -40.11 -34.75
CA GLU A 210 7.59 -40.33 -35.23
C GLU A 210 7.50 -41.53 -36.18
N ALA A 211 8.46 -41.68 -37.11
CA ALA A 211 8.54 -42.83 -38.00
C ALA A 211 8.71 -44.15 -37.22
N LEU A 212 9.61 -44.16 -36.22
CA LEU A 212 9.77 -45.31 -35.31
C LEU A 212 8.49 -45.65 -34.53
N ALA A 213 7.67 -44.65 -34.21
CA ALA A 213 6.41 -44.87 -33.51
C ALA A 213 5.36 -45.51 -34.43
N ARG A 214 5.33 -45.17 -35.73
CA ARG A 214 4.26 -45.51 -36.70
C ARG A 214 4.31 -46.92 -37.31
N THR A 215 5.45 -47.62 -37.28
CA THR A 215 5.84 -48.81 -38.11
C THR A 215 4.99 -50.10 -38.06
N ASN A 216 3.66 -50.04 -37.94
CA ASN A 216 2.78 -51.23 -37.93
C ASN A 216 1.69 -51.29 -39.04
N SER A 217 1.74 -50.49 -40.11
CA SER A 217 0.61 -50.48 -41.09
C SER A 217 0.92 -50.36 -42.59
N VAL A 218 2.16 -50.54 -43.04
CA VAL A 218 2.49 -50.28 -44.48
C VAL A 218 2.68 -51.56 -45.32
N PHE A 219 2.77 -52.75 -44.72
CA PHE A 219 3.21 -53.94 -45.46
C PHE A 219 2.12 -55.02 -45.54
N ASN A 220 1.32 -54.95 -46.60
CA ASN A 220 0.74 -56.10 -47.30
C ASN A 220 0.20 -55.65 -48.66
N CYS A 221 0.99 -55.85 -49.72
CA CYS A 221 0.51 -55.70 -51.10
C CYS A 221 0.32 -57.11 -51.67
N SER A 222 -0.93 -57.58 -51.79
CA SER A 222 -1.30 -58.49 -52.87
C SER A 222 -2.03 -57.64 -53.91
N ASP A 223 -1.45 -57.56 -55.09
CA ASP A 223 -2.08 -56.99 -56.28
C ASP A 223 -3.46 -57.61 -56.49
N ASP A 224 -4.53 -56.84 -56.34
CA ASP A 224 -5.73 -57.04 -57.14
C ASP A 224 -6.53 -55.74 -57.25
N LYS A 225 -6.57 -55.22 -58.48
CA LYS A 225 -7.44 -54.13 -58.89
C LYS A 225 -8.88 -54.63 -58.92
N HIS A 226 -9.74 -54.16 -58.02
CA HIS A 226 -11.18 -54.12 -58.30
C HIS A 226 -11.87 -52.86 -57.76
N LYS A 227 -12.62 -52.21 -58.66
CA LYS A 227 -13.58 -51.12 -58.43
C LYS A 227 -14.79 -51.58 -57.60
N ALA A 228 -15.28 -50.75 -56.70
CA ALA A 228 -16.72 -50.51 -56.37
C ALA A 228 -16.79 -49.48 -55.22
N ALA A 229 -17.38 -48.29 -55.41
CA ALA A 229 -18.82 -47.95 -55.28
C ALA A 229 -19.23 -47.57 -53.85
N ALA A 230 -19.92 -46.43 -53.75
CA ALA A 230 -20.37 -45.77 -52.52
C ALA A 230 -21.45 -46.54 -51.76
N THR A 231 -21.43 -46.48 -50.43
CA THR A 231 -22.50 -46.02 -49.51
C THR A 231 -22.35 -46.63 -48.10
N GLY A 232 -22.62 -45.82 -47.06
CA GLY A 232 -23.15 -46.28 -45.77
C GLY A 232 -22.17 -46.53 -44.62
N GLU A 233 -22.41 -45.82 -43.50
CA GLU A 233 -21.96 -46.12 -42.13
C GLU A 233 -20.49 -45.82 -41.74
N ARG A 234 -20.23 -44.56 -41.35
CA ARG A 234 -19.16 -44.19 -40.42
C ARG A 234 -19.77 -43.89 -39.04
N ASN A 235 -19.72 -44.86 -38.14
CA ASN A 235 -19.72 -44.66 -36.69
C ASN A 235 -19.22 -45.96 -36.02
N ARG A 236 -17.90 -46.12 -35.97
CA ARG A 236 -17.23 -46.98 -34.98
C ARG A 236 -15.90 -46.33 -34.55
N PRO A 237 -15.75 -45.91 -33.29
CA PRO A 237 -14.47 -45.48 -32.76
C PRO A 237 -13.54 -46.68 -32.56
N VAL A 238 -12.25 -46.42 -32.72
CA VAL A 238 -11.15 -47.39 -32.56
C VAL A 238 -11.04 -47.79 -31.09
N MET A 239 -11.35 -49.05 -30.76
CA MET A 239 -11.03 -49.63 -29.45
C MET A 239 -9.51 -49.78 -29.31
N LEU A 240 -8.94 -49.16 -28.28
CA LEU A 240 -7.62 -49.50 -27.76
C LEU A 240 -7.79 -50.50 -26.61
N PHE A 241 -7.24 -51.70 -26.82
CA PHE A 241 -7.14 -52.89 -25.96
C PHE A 241 -8.25 -53.98 -26.03
N PRO A 242 -7.87 -55.27 -26.18
CA PRO A 242 -8.79 -56.40 -26.11
C PRO A 242 -8.99 -56.87 -24.67
N SER A 243 -10.23 -56.88 -24.20
CA SER A 243 -10.62 -57.53 -22.94
C SER A 243 -10.81 -59.04 -23.13
N THR A 244 -9.89 -59.84 -22.54
CA THR A 244 -9.96 -61.27 -22.18
C THR A 244 -10.19 -62.35 -23.27
N PRO A 245 -9.49 -63.50 -23.20
CA PRO A 245 -9.44 -64.47 -24.29
C PRO A 245 -10.58 -65.50 -24.20
N THR A 246 -11.47 -65.54 -25.19
CA THR A 246 -12.26 -66.75 -25.47
C THR A 246 -11.64 -67.50 -26.65
N LYS A 247 -11.15 -68.71 -26.35
CA LYS A 247 -10.49 -69.64 -27.29
C LYS A 247 -11.34 -69.88 -28.53
N LYS A 248 -10.89 -69.42 -29.70
CA LYS A 248 -11.15 -70.08 -30.99
C LYS A 248 -9.88 -70.08 -31.84
N LYS A 249 -9.57 -71.29 -32.33
CA LYS A 249 -8.36 -71.70 -33.07
C LYS A 249 -8.03 -70.74 -34.22
N VAL A 250 -6.79 -70.25 -34.25
CA VAL A 250 -6.17 -69.59 -35.41
C VAL A 250 -5.07 -70.51 -35.94
N ASN A 251 -5.14 -70.81 -37.24
CA ASN A 251 -4.11 -71.53 -37.98
C ASN A 251 -2.79 -70.76 -37.96
N ASN A 252 -1.71 -71.47 -37.64
CA ASN A 252 -0.34 -70.96 -37.56
C ASN A 252 0.24 -70.60 -38.94
N ILE A 253 0.10 -69.34 -39.41
CA ILE A 253 1.04 -68.72 -40.37
C ILE A 253 1.03 -67.20 -40.15
N SER A 254 1.76 -66.66 -39.16
CA SER A 254 2.18 -65.22 -39.09
C SER A 254 3.00 -64.87 -37.81
N LYS A 255 4.06 -65.62 -37.48
CA LYS A 255 4.90 -65.30 -36.30
C LYS A 255 6.07 -64.35 -36.57
N SER A 256 6.38 -64.02 -37.82
CA SER A 256 7.55 -63.18 -38.15
C SER A 256 7.28 -61.68 -38.20
N SER A 257 6.06 -61.23 -38.53
CA SER A 257 5.74 -59.80 -38.71
C SER A 257 5.55 -59.01 -37.41
N ASP A 258 5.18 -59.68 -36.31
CA ASP A 258 4.96 -59.01 -35.01
C ASP A 258 6.26 -58.65 -34.28
N TYR A 259 7.40 -59.24 -34.67
CA TYR A 259 8.70 -59.02 -34.02
C TYR A 259 9.42 -57.77 -34.58
N GLU A 260 9.37 -57.53 -35.89
CA GLU A 260 10.02 -56.38 -36.55
C GLU A 260 9.38 -55.04 -36.14
N GLY A 261 8.04 -54.97 -36.10
CA GLY A 261 7.33 -53.76 -35.64
C GLY A 261 7.54 -53.43 -34.15
N MET A 262 7.97 -54.41 -33.34
CA MET A 262 8.32 -54.18 -31.94
C MET A 262 9.78 -53.73 -31.77
N GLU A 263 10.69 -54.19 -32.63
CA GLU A 263 12.09 -53.77 -32.66
C GLU A 263 12.23 -52.26 -32.85
N MET A 264 11.45 -51.67 -33.78
CA MET A 264 11.47 -50.22 -34.01
C MET A 264 10.97 -49.40 -32.83
N LYS A 265 9.97 -49.90 -32.11
CA LYS A 265 9.43 -49.23 -30.92
C LYS A 265 10.39 -49.34 -29.74
N LEU A 266 11.16 -50.43 -29.66
CA LEU A 266 12.24 -50.56 -28.68
C LEU A 266 13.35 -49.54 -28.96
N LEU A 267 13.71 -49.30 -30.22
CA LEU A 267 14.65 -48.23 -30.57
C LEU A 267 14.16 -46.84 -30.16
N LEU A 268 12.85 -46.56 -30.29
CA LEU A 268 12.27 -45.32 -29.77
C LEU A 268 12.43 -45.21 -28.24
N TRP A 269 12.23 -46.32 -27.52
CA TRP A 269 12.40 -46.39 -26.08
C TRP A 269 13.86 -46.18 -25.64
N ASP A 270 14.82 -46.75 -26.36
CA ASP A 270 16.25 -46.58 -26.10
C ASP A 270 16.71 -45.11 -26.25
N HIS A 271 15.94 -44.30 -26.99
CA HIS A 271 16.18 -42.87 -27.16
C HIS A 271 15.31 -41.97 -26.26
N LEU A 272 14.65 -42.50 -25.22
CA LEU A 272 13.78 -41.72 -24.32
C LEU A 272 14.49 -40.50 -23.71
N ASP A 273 15.75 -40.63 -23.28
CA ASP A 273 16.55 -39.51 -22.76
C ASP A 273 16.74 -38.38 -23.78
N ASN A 274 16.99 -38.76 -25.03
CA ASN A 274 17.14 -37.83 -26.14
C ASN A 274 15.83 -37.08 -26.42
N LEU A 275 14.68 -37.74 -26.27
CA LEU A 275 13.36 -37.12 -26.37
C LEU A 275 13.11 -36.10 -25.25
N ILE A 276 13.49 -36.44 -24.02
CA ILE A 276 13.33 -35.53 -22.87
C ILE A 276 14.12 -34.23 -23.13
N ILE A 277 15.39 -34.33 -23.53
CA ILE A 277 16.24 -33.17 -23.83
C ILE A 277 15.65 -32.33 -24.98
N LEU A 278 15.16 -32.99 -26.03
CA LEU A 278 14.50 -32.31 -27.15
C LEU A 278 13.28 -31.51 -26.68
N VAL A 279 12.38 -32.13 -25.91
CA VAL A 279 11.14 -31.49 -25.44
C VAL A 279 11.45 -30.32 -24.50
N GLU A 280 12.48 -30.42 -23.65
CA GLU A 280 12.94 -29.30 -22.82
C GLU A 280 13.37 -28.11 -23.67
N ARG A 281 14.19 -28.33 -24.69
CA ARG A 281 14.62 -27.26 -25.60
C ARG A 281 13.47 -26.65 -26.39
N LEU A 282 12.54 -27.48 -26.89
CA LEU A 282 11.33 -26.99 -27.55
C LEU A 282 10.45 -26.15 -26.61
N THR A 283 10.42 -26.49 -25.31
CA THR A 283 9.69 -25.75 -24.28
C THR A 283 10.28 -24.35 -24.13
N ASP A 284 11.60 -24.26 -23.93
CA ASP A 284 12.31 -22.99 -23.77
C ASP A 284 12.10 -22.07 -24.99
N TRP A 285 12.21 -22.62 -26.20
CA TRP A 285 12.01 -21.88 -27.44
C TRP A 285 10.57 -21.39 -27.65
N SER A 286 9.59 -22.08 -27.07
CA SER A 286 8.16 -21.76 -27.20
C SER A 286 7.69 -20.68 -26.22
N ARG A 287 8.40 -20.45 -25.10
CA ARG A 287 7.93 -19.57 -24.01
C ARG A 287 7.57 -18.15 -24.44
N LYS A 288 8.30 -17.57 -25.40
CA LYS A 288 8.10 -16.19 -25.84
C LYS A 288 6.91 -16.02 -26.78
N SER A 289 6.78 -16.92 -27.76
CA SER A 289 5.87 -16.73 -28.91
C SER A 289 4.64 -17.63 -28.87
N ARG A 290 4.69 -18.74 -28.12
CA ARG A 290 3.66 -19.78 -28.08
C ARG A 290 3.47 -20.29 -26.63
N PRO A 291 2.92 -19.47 -25.72
CA PRO A 291 2.84 -19.82 -24.31
C PRO A 291 1.99 -21.08 -24.04
N LEU A 292 0.88 -21.27 -24.78
CA LEU A 292 0.07 -22.49 -24.67
C LEU A 292 0.86 -23.74 -25.11
N HIS A 293 1.61 -23.62 -26.21
CA HIS A 293 2.46 -24.71 -26.70
C HIS A 293 3.53 -25.06 -25.68
N ALA A 294 4.24 -24.06 -25.12
CA ALA A 294 5.24 -24.26 -24.09
C ALA A 294 4.67 -24.99 -22.87
N LYS A 295 3.49 -24.57 -22.40
CA LYS A 295 2.84 -25.20 -21.24
C LYS A 295 2.48 -26.66 -21.49
N ALA A 296 2.02 -26.99 -22.70
CA ALA A 296 1.73 -28.35 -23.08
C ALA A 296 3.01 -29.20 -23.24
N LEU A 297 4.11 -28.62 -23.73
CA LEU A 297 5.41 -29.29 -23.78
C LEU A 297 5.98 -29.60 -22.40
N GLU A 298 5.81 -28.71 -21.41
CA GLU A 298 6.19 -28.98 -20.01
C GLU A 298 5.52 -30.26 -19.51
N ARG A 299 4.24 -30.45 -19.81
CA ARG A 299 3.50 -31.66 -19.43
C ARG A 299 3.96 -32.90 -20.18
N VAL A 300 4.26 -32.80 -21.47
CA VAL A 300 4.87 -33.91 -22.21
C VAL A 300 6.21 -34.28 -21.59
N CYS A 301 7.05 -33.31 -21.22
CA CYS A 301 8.32 -33.55 -20.54
C CYS A 301 8.12 -34.26 -19.19
N MET A 302 7.18 -33.79 -18.37
CA MET A 302 6.84 -34.43 -17.10
C MET A 302 6.35 -35.87 -17.30
N TRP A 303 5.51 -36.12 -18.31
CA TRP A 303 5.03 -37.45 -18.66
C TRP A 303 6.17 -38.39 -19.09
N LEU A 304 7.10 -37.92 -19.94
CA LEU A 304 8.27 -38.70 -20.34
C LEU A 304 9.18 -39.02 -19.14
N ARG A 305 9.43 -38.06 -18.26
CA ARG A 305 10.21 -38.25 -17.03
C ARG A 305 9.53 -39.22 -16.06
N GLY A 306 8.21 -39.12 -15.91
CA GLY A 306 7.42 -40.05 -15.09
C GLY A 306 7.49 -41.49 -15.61
N MET A 307 7.39 -41.68 -16.93
CA MET A 307 7.59 -42.98 -17.58
C MET A 307 8.98 -43.55 -17.32
N GLN A 308 10.02 -42.72 -17.37
CA GLN A 308 11.40 -43.13 -17.07
C GLN A 308 11.58 -43.55 -15.60
N GLN A 309 11.06 -42.76 -14.66
CA GLN A 309 11.18 -43.03 -13.22
C GLN A 309 10.44 -44.30 -12.80
N ASN A 310 9.21 -44.50 -13.30
CA ASN A 310 8.42 -45.70 -13.01
C ASN A 310 9.13 -46.98 -13.49
N TYR A 311 9.82 -46.91 -14.63
CA TYR A 311 10.60 -48.04 -15.14
C TYR A 311 11.85 -48.35 -14.31
N ILE A 312 12.59 -47.32 -13.87
CA ILE A 312 13.78 -47.50 -13.00
C ILE A 312 13.38 -48.13 -11.65
N HIS A 313 12.19 -47.81 -11.12
CA HIS A 313 11.71 -48.33 -9.84
C HIS A 313 11.19 -49.78 -9.92
N GLU A 314 10.64 -50.20 -11.06
CA GLU A 314 10.04 -51.54 -11.28
C GLU A 314 11.05 -52.64 -11.69
N GLN A 315 12.35 -52.32 -11.82
CA GLN A 315 13.45 -53.25 -12.16
C GLN A 315 13.62 -54.46 -11.21
N THR A 316 12.78 -54.63 -10.19
CA THR A 316 12.96 -55.62 -9.14
C THR A 316 12.08 -56.87 -9.23
N LYS A 317 11.16 -57.07 -10.20
CA LYS A 317 10.41 -58.36 -10.30
C LYS A 317 9.59 -58.74 -11.55
N ALA A 318 9.53 -57.98 -12.66
CA ALA A 318 8.65 -58.33 -13.80
C ALA A 318 9.11 -57.78 -15.17
N ASP A 319 10.25 -58.25 -15.69
CA ASP A 319 11.08 -57.47 -16.63
C ASP A 319 10.63 -57.38 -18.11
N SER A 320 9.67 -58.20 -18.57
CA SER A 320 9.29 -58.21 -20.00
C SER A 320 7.93 -57.58 -20.31
N GLU A 321 6.92 -57.78 -19.46
CA GLU A 321 5.58 -57.25 -19.72
C GLU A 321 5.45 -55.75 -19.42
N THR A 322 6.12 -55.24 -18.38
CA THR A 322 6.10 -53.82 -18.01
C THR A 322 6.81 -52.98 -19.08
N LEU A 323 7.99 -53.42 -19.53
CA LEU A 323 8.71 -52.81 -20.64
C LEU A 323 7.85 -52.81 -21.92
N LYS A 324 7.22 -53.93 -22.27
CA LYS A 324 6.36 -54.01 -23.45
C LYS A 324 5.18 -53.04 -23.39
N ARG A 325 4.56 -52.87 -22.21
CA ARG A 325 3.49 -51.88 -22.02
C ARG A 325 4.00 -50.45 -22.14
N GLY A 326 5.13 -50.11 -21.51
CA GLY A 326 5.76 -48.80 -21.60
C GLY A 326 6.12 -48.42 -23.04
N VAL A 327 6.74 -49.34 -23.78
CA VAL A 327 7.12 -49.15 -25.20
C VAL A 327 5.89 -48.93 -26.09
N LEU A 328 4.82 -49.69 -25.86
CA LEU A 328 3.57 -49.52 -26.62
C LEU A 328 2.85 -48.21 -26.27
N LEU A 329 2.86 -47.79 -25.00
CA LEU A 329 2.29 -46.52 -24.57
C LEU A 329 3.08 -45.34 -25.16
N LEU A 330 4.42 -45.36 -25.06
CA LEU A 330 5.30 -44.37 -25.67
C LEU A 330 5.02 -44.26 -27.17
N SER A 331 5.07 -45.37 -27.88
CA SER A 331 4.80 -45.41 -29.33
C SER A 331 3.39 -44.90 -29.67
N SER A 332 2.36 -45.19 -28.86
CA SER A 332 0.99 -44.77 -29.16
C SER A 332 0.79 -43.26 -28.96
N CYS A 333 1.29 -42.71 -27.86
CA CYS A 333 1.19 -41.27 -27.57
C CYS A 333 2.15 -40.45 -28.44
N TRP A 334 3.36 -40.94 -28.70
CA TRP A 334 4.37 -40.23 -29.48
C TRP A 334 3.98 -40.03 -30.94
N LYS A 335 3.11 -40.87 -31.51
CA LYS A 335 2.51 -40.61 -32.84
C LYS A 335 1.77 -39.28 -32.92
N HIS A 336 1.15 -38.88 -31.81
CA HIS A 336 0.43 -37.61 -31.71
C HIS A 336 1.37 -36.49 -31.27
N TYR A 337 2.16 -36.69 -30.21
CA TYR A 337 3.09 -35.67 -29.74
C TYR A 337 4.16 -35.33 -30.77
N GLY A 338 4.85 -36.32 -31.34
CA GLY A 338 5.89 -36.09 -32.37
C GLY A 338 5.37 -35.26 -33.54
N MET A 339 4.16 -35.58 -34.03
CA MET A 339 3.50 -34.82 -35.10
C MET A 339 3.19 -33.37 -34.70
N LEU A 340 2.73 -33.14 -33.46
CA LEU A 340 2.33 -31.81 -32.99
C LEU A 340 3.53 -30.92 -32.64
N LEU A 341 4.67 -31.51 -32.28
CA LEU A 341 5.88 -30.84 -31.82
C LEU A 341 6.72 -30.19 -32.95
N HIS A 342 6.44 -30.52 -34.22
CA HIS A 342 7.17 -29.97 -35.38
C HIS A 342 7.13 -28.43 -35.43
N LEU A 343 8.28 -27.83 -35.69
CA LEU A 343 8.45 -26.38 -35.80
C LEU A 343 8.12 -25.89 -37.22
N GLU A 344 8.60 -26.60 -38.25
CA GLU A 344 8.32 -26.33 -39.66
C GLU A 344 7.60 -27.52 -40.31
N ASP A 345 6.36 -27.33 -40.77
CA ASP A 345 5.59 -28.39 -41.43
C ASP A 345 4.62 -27.80 -42.46
N ASN A 346 4.84 -28.17 -43.72
CA ASN A 346 4.06 -27.66 -44.84
C ASN A 346 2.68 -28.33 -44.98
N LYS A 347 2.42 -29.46 -44.29
CA LYS A 347 1.17 -30.23 -44.37
C LYS A 347 0.20 -29.89 -43.25
N PHE A 348 0.71 -29.40 -42.13
CA PHE A 348 -0.09 -29.01 -40.97
C PHE A 348 -1.33 -28.15 -41.30
N PRO A 349 -1.26 -27.11 -42.17
CA PRO A 349 -2.43 -26.29 -42.49
C PRO A 349 -3.58 -27.04 -43.18
N GLN A 350 -3.33 -28.23 -43.73
CA GLN A 350 -4.35 -29.05 -44.42
C GLN A 350 -4.96 -30.12 -43.50
N GLN A 351 -4.31 -30.43 -42.38
CA GLN A 351 -4.66 -31.57 -41.51
C GLN A 351 -5.16 -31.16 -40.12
N TYR A 352 -4.91 -29.93 -39.69
CA TYR A 352 -5.19 -29.52 -38.31
C TYR A 352 -6.68 -29.56 -37.95
N THR A 353 -7.60 -29.35 -38.90
CA THR A 353 -9.05 -29.42 -38.67
C THR A 353 -9.50 -30.84 -38.35
N GLU A 354 -9.00 -31.83 -39.08
CA GLU A 354 -9.28 -33.26 -38.81
C GLU A 354 -8.73 -33.68 -37.44
N LEU A 355 -7.51 -33.24 -37.09
CA LEU A 355 -6.91 -33.51 -35.78
C LEU A 355 -7.68 -32.83 -34.65
N LEU A 356 -8.14 -31.60 -34.86
CA LEU A 356 -8.97 -30.87 -33.90
C LEU A 356 -10.26 -31.63 -33.61
N GLU A 357 -10.97 -32.08 -34.65
CA GLU A 357 -12.18 -32.88 -34.51
C GLU A 357 -11.92 -34.21 -33.81
N GLN A 358 -10.80 -34.87 -34.12
CA GLN A 358 -10.41 -36.12 -33.50
C GLN A 358 -10.18 -35.97 -31.99
N TYR A 359 -9.40 -34.97 -31.57
CA TYR A 359 -9.08 -34.74 -30.15
C TYR A 359 -10.31 -34.25 -29.38
N LEU A 360 -11.13 -33.37 -29.96
CA LEU A 360 -12.37 -32.92 -29.34
C LEU A 360 -13.36 -34.07 -29.15
N SER A 361 -13.56 -34.89 -30.18
CA SER A 361 -14.45 -36.05 -30.08
C SER A 361 -13.92 -37.08 -29.07
N GLY A 362 -12.60 -37.21 -28.94
CA GLY A 362 -11.96 -38.03 -27.90
C GLY A 362 -12.28 -37.53 -26.48
N ILE A 363 -12.14 -36.23 -26.22
CA ILE A 363 -12.50 -35.63 -24.92
C ILE A 363 -13.98 -35.90 -24.61
N GLN A 364 -14.88 -35.62 -25.56
CA GLN A 364 -16.32 -35.81 -25.39
C GLN A 364 -16.67 -37.27 -25.09
N PHE A 365 -16.13 -38.22 -25.86
CA PHE A 365 -16.39 -39.65 -25.68
C PHE A 365 -15.96 -40.19 -24.31
N TYR A 366 -14.75 -39.84 -23.86
CA TYR A 366 -14.25 -40.32 -22.56
C TYR A 366 -14.86 -39.53 -21.38
N ALA A 367 -15.36 -38.32 -21.62
CA ALA A 367 -16.11 -37.58 -20.62
C ALA A 367 -17.46 -38.25 -20.32
N ASP A 368 -18.22 -38.63 -21.35
CA ASP A 368 -19.57 -39.20 -21.20
C ASP A 368 -19.56 -40.59 -20.54
N ASN A 369 -18.62 -41.46 -20.90
CA ASN A 369 -18.50 -42.82 -20.35
C ASN A 369 -18.02 -42.87 -18.88
N TYR A 370 -17.48 -41.76 -18.37
CA TYR A 370 -16.94 -41.69 -17.02
C TYR A 370 -18.01 -41.72 -15.92
N ALA A 371 -19.26 -41.40 -16.26
CA ALA A 371 -20.39 -41.41 -15.32
C ALA A 371 -20.83 -42.84 -14.94
N GLU A 372 -20.53 -43.85 -15.76
CA GLU A 372 -21.08 -45.21 -15.62
C GLU A 372 -20.05 -46.28 -15.17
N GLU A 373 -18.75 -45.94 -15.05
CA GLU A 373 -17.68 -46.95 -14.88
C GLU A 373 -17.16 -47.20 -13.45
N SER A 374 -16.71 -48.44 -13.22
CA SER A 374 -16.14 -48.96 -11.96
C SER A 374 -14.84 -48.25 -11.53
N PRO A 375 -14.49 -48.19 -10.22
CA PRO A 375 -13.40 -47.34 -9.71
C PRO A 375 -12.00 -47.62 -10.28
N ARG A 376 -11.72 -48.83 -10.79
CA ARG A 376 -10.44 -49.17 -11.43
C ARG A 376 -10.30 -48.63 -12.86
N ASN A 377 -11.41 -48.37 -13.55
CA ASN A 377 -11.41 -47.81 -14.91
C ASN A 377 -11.41 -46.27 -14.92
N LYS A 378 -11.74 -45.64 -13.77
CA LYS A 378 -11.73 -44.18 -13.64
C LYS A 378 -10.32 -43.62 -13.87
N GLU A 379 -9.29 -44.21 -13.27
CA GLU A 379 -7.90 -43.75 -13.43
C GLU A 379 -7.43 -43.81 -14.89
N SER A 380 -7.78 -44.86 -15.64
CA SER A 380 -7.44 -44.96 -17.07
C SER A 380 -8.17 -43.93 -17.95
N GLY A 381 -9.42 -43.59 -17.64
CA GLY A 381 -10.14 -42.56 -18.39
C GLY A 381 -9.59 -41.16 -18.11
N ARG A 382 -9.09 -40.88 -16.89
CA ARG A 382 -8.50 -39.58 -16.52
C ARG A 382 -7.26 -39.30 -17.35
N GLU A 383 -6.31 -40.24 -17.33
CA GLU A 383 -5.05 -40.12 -18.08
C GLU A 383 -5.30 -39.94 -19.59
N THR A 384 -6.34 -40.59 -20.11
CA THR A 384 -6.75 -40.46 -21.51
C THR A 384 -7.31 -39.06 -21.82
N ILE A 385 -8.11 -38.47 -20.92
CA ILE A 385 -8.60 -37.10 -21.07
C ILE A 385 -7.43 -36.10 -21.00
N ILE A 386 -6.49 -36.27 -20.06
CA ILE A 386 -5.29 -35.43 -19.96
C ILE A 386 -4.47 -35.52 -21.24
N PHE A 387 -4.30 -36.72 -21.81
CA PHE A 387 -3.63 -36.92 -23.09
C PHE A 387 -4.29 -36.12 -24.22
N PHE A 388 -5.62 -36.20 -24.37
CA PHE A 388 -6.32 -35.45 -25.41
C PHE A 388 -6.32 -33.94 -25.18
N LEU A 389 -6.44 -33.48 -23.93
CA LEU A 389 -6.32 -32.06 -23.59
C LEU A 389 -4.91 -31.52 -23.91
N ASN A 390 -3.85 -32.27 -23.60
CA ASN A 390 -2.49 -31.88 -23.96
C ASN A 390 -2.28 -31.88 -25.47
N CYS A 391 -2.82 -32.86 -26.21
CA CYS A 391 -2.79 -32.85 -27.68
C CYS A 391 -3.51 -31.61 -28.25
N LEU A 392 -4.67 -31.26 -27.70
CA LEU A 392 -5.44 -30.09 -28.09
C LEU A 392 -4.67 -28.79 -27.78
N ALA A 393 -4.02 -28.69 -26.62
CA ALA A 393 -3.20 -27.55 -26.24
C ALA A 393 -1.97 -27.37 -27.16
N LEU A 394 -1.27 -28.46 -27.51
CA LEU A 394 -0.18 -28.42 -28.49
C LEU A 394 -0.68 -27.99 -29.88
N LEU A 395 -1.81 -28.55 -30.34
CA LEU A 395 -2.40 -28.22 -31.63
C LEU A 395 -2.75 -26.72 -31.72
N LEU A 396 -3.52 -26.21 -30.76
CA LEU A 396 -3.95 -24.82 -30.71
C LEU A 396 -2.78 -23.87 -30.48
N GLY A 397 -1.80 -24.27 -29.67
CA GLY A 397 -0.56 -23.52 -29.40
C GLY A 397 0.34 -23.35 -30.63
N ARG A 398 0.17 -24.20 -31.65
CA ARG A 398 0.93 -24.15 -32.89
C ARG A 398 0.27 -23.30 -33.98
N LEU A 399 -1.01 -22.99 -33.88
CA LEU A 399 -1.71 -22.11 -34.82
C LEU A 399 -1.27 -20.65 -34.63
N HIS A 400 -1.04 -19.93 -35.74
CA HIS A 400 -0.57 -18.53 -35.73
C HIS A 400 -1.57 -17.57 -36.36
N GLY A 401 -1.74 -16.41 -35.73
CA GLY A 401 -2.46 -15.26 -36.31
C GLY A 401 -3.85 -15.63 -36.82
N LYS A 402 -4.09 -15.40 -38.11
CA LYS A 402 -5.40 -15.59 -38.76
C LYS A 402 -5.92 -17.04 -38.68
N GLN A 403 -5.03 -18.04 -38.69
CA GLN A 403 -5.45 -19.46 -38.61
C GLN A 403 -6.06 -19.79 -37.24
N PHE A 404 -5.47 -19.26 -36.17
CA PHE A 404 -6.02 -19.42 -34.82
C PHE A 404 -7.38 -18.72 -34.72
N GLU A 405 -7.48 -17.48 -35.20
CA GLU A 405 -8.74 -16.71 -35.19
C GLU A 405 -9.86 -17.41 -35.95
N THR A 406 -9.63 -17.89 -37.17
CA THR A 406 -10.64 -18.61 -37.95
C THR A 406 -11.08 -19.91 -37.26
N THR A 407 -10.14 -20.63 -36.64
CA THR A 407 -10.45 -21.86 -35.92
C THR A 407 -11.33 -21.58 -34.69
N ILE A 408 -11.05 -20.51 -33.96
CA ILE A 408 -11.83 -20.09 -32.79
C ILE A 408 -13.21 -19.55 -33.19
N GLU A 409 -13.35 -18.90 -34.34
CA GLU A 409 -14.65 -18.47 -34.87
C GLU A 409 -15.53 -19.66 -35.29
N GLU A 410 -14.95 -20.70 -35.90
CA GLU A 410 -15.68 -21.85 -36.43
C GLU A 410 -15.98 -22.92 -35.37
N TYR A 411 -15.00 -23.26 -34.53
CA TYR A 411 -15.09 -24.34 -33.54
C TYR A 411 -15.19 -23.85 -32.09
N GLY A 412 -15.11 -22.55 -31.83
CA GLY A 412 -14.97 -22.00 -30.48
C GLY A 412 -16.11 -22.33 -29.51
N SER A 413 -17.37 -22.37 -29.97
CA SER A 413 -18.51 -22.76 -29.13
C SER A 413 -18.40 -24.22 -28.67
N ARG A 414 -18.21 -25.15 -29.61
CA ARG A 414 -18.04 -26.58 -29.33
C ARG A 414 -16.80 -26.85 -28.48
N LEU A 415 -15.70 -26.13 -28.74
CA LEU A 415 -14.48 -26.20 -27.93
C LEU A 415 -14.77 -25.75 -26.50
N SER A 416 -15.48 -24.64 -26.32
CA SER A 416 -15.81 -24.10 -24.99
C SER A 416 -16.76 -25.04 -24.22
N GLU A 417 -17.80 -25.58 -24.86
CA GLU A 417 -18.70 -26.56 -24.24
C GLU A 417 -17.94 -27.80 -23.77
N ALA A 418 -17.08 -28.36 -24.65
CA ALA A 418 -16.28 -29.53 -24.32
C ALA A 418 -15.33 -29.24 -23.14
N ILE A 419 -14.68 -28.09 -23.08
CA ILE A 419 -13.73 -27.76 -22.01
C ILE A 419 -14.47 -27.38 -20.70
N ILE A 420 -15.62 -26.68 -20.73
CA ILE A 420 -16.42 -26.37 -19.53
C ILE A 420 -16.90 -27.65 -18.85
N SER A 421 -17.28 -28.66 -19.63
CA SER A 421 -17.64 -29.98 -19.08
C SER A 421 -16.49 -30.64 -18.31
N GLN A 422 -15.24 -30.32 -18.66
CA GLN A 422 -14.06 -30.82 -17.95
C GLN A 422 -13.72 -30.00 -16.71
N LEU A 423 -14.04 -28.70 -16.67
CA LEU A 423 -13.86 -27.86 -15.48
C LEU A 423 -14.76 -28.33 -14.32
N ASN A 424 -15.92 -28.92 -14.60
CA ASN A 424 -16.81 -29.53 -13.60
C ASN A 424 -16.24 -30.80 -12.93
N ARG A 425 -15.02 -31.23 -13.28
CA ARG A 425 -14.40 -32.46 -12.74
C ARG A 425 -13.64 -32.14 -11.46
N VAL A 426 -13.52 -33.13 -10.57
CA VAL A 426 -12.82 -32.99 -9.27
C VAL A 426 -11.28 -32.95 -9.42
N ASP A 427 -10.75 -33.22 -10.61
CA ASP A 427 -9.32 -33.42 -10.80
C ASP A 427 -8.56 -32.13 -11.16
N ASP A 428 -7.65 -31.71 -10.27
CA ASP A 428 -6.89 -30.46 -10.41
C ASP A 428 -6.06 -30.39 -11.71
N GLU A 429 -5.54 -31.51 -12.20
CA GLU A 429 -4.70 -31.55 -13.41
C GLU A 429 -5.54 -31.41 -14.68
N VAL A 430 -6.74 -32.00 -14.68
CA VAL A 430 -7.74 -31.80 -15.75
C VAL A 430 -8.24 -30.36 -15.76
N ILE A 431 -8.51 -29.79 -14.58
CA ILE A 431 -8.92 -28.38 -14.44
C ILE A 431 -7.82 -27.45 -14.97
N ASP A 432 -6.57 -27.60 -14.53
CA ASP A 432 -5.44 -26.78 -14.99
C ASP A 432 -5.23 -26.91 -16.52
N SER A 433 -5.40 -28.11 -17.06
CA SER A 433 -5.32 -28.38 -18.50
C SER A 433 -6.40 -27.66 -19.30
N SER A 434 -7.62 -27.74 -18.80
CA SER A 434 -8.79 -27.09 -19.39
C SER A 434 -8.66 -25.57 -19.33
N LEU A 435 -8.20 -25.03 -18.18
CA LEU A 435 -8.01 -23.61 -17.95
C LEU A 435 -6.96 -23.00 -18.88
N CYS A 436 -5.83 -23.68 -19.10
CA CYS A 436 -4.79 -23.21 -20.01
C CYS A 436 -5.31 -23.01 -21.44
N ILE A 437 -6.12 -23.96 -21.93
CA ILE A 437 -6.73 -23.86 -23.25
C ILE A 437 -7.77 -22.74 -23.27
N PHE A 438 -8.64 -22.66 -22.26
CA PHE A 438 -9.63 -21.60 -22.14
C PHE A 438 -9.01 -20.21 -22.14
N LYS A 439 -7.94 -20.03 -21.39
CA LYS A 439 -7.17 -18.79 -21.32
C LYS A 439 -6.68 -18.40 -22.72
N ALA A 440 -6.08 -19.32 -23.46
CA ALA A 440 -5.61 -19.04 -24.81
C ALA A 440 -6.73 -18.65 -25.79
N VAL A 441 -7.91 -19.28 -25.66
CA VAL A 441 -9.10 -19.00 -26.47
C VAL A 441 -9.64 -17.60 -26.17
N ILE A 442 -9.88 -17.29 -24.90
CA ILE A 442 -10.46 -16.03 -24.42
C ILE A 442 -9.55 -14.85 -24.71
N PHE A 443 -8.27 -14.95 -24.33
CA PHE A 443 -7.31 -13.85 -24.45
C PHE A 443 -6.66 -13.77 -25.83
N ARG A 444 -6.97 -14.71 -26.73
CA ARG A 444 -6.37 -14.84 -28.07
C ARG A 444 -4.84 -14.72 -28.03
N THR A 445 -4.19 -15.43 -27.12
CA THR A 445 -2.75 -15.27 -26.81
C THR A 445 -1.80 -15.52 -27.98
N ASN A 446 -2.28 -16.11 -29.09
CA ASN A 446 -1.52 -16.45 -30.29
C ASN A 446 -1.80 -15.52 -31.50
N SER A 447 -2.56 -14.43 -31.33
CA SER A 447 -2.83 -13.46 -32.41
C SER A 447 -1.70 -12.44 -32.56
N SER A 448 -1.39 -12.08 -33.80
CA SER A 448 -0.30 -11.14 -34.14
C SER A 448 -0.67 -9.66 -33.94
N LEU A 449 -1.92 -9.37 -33.59
CA LEU A 449 -2.37 -8.02 -33.27
C LEU A 449 -2.11 -7.72 -31.79
N SER A 450 -1.04 -6.96 -31.56
CA SER A 450 -0.84 -6.01 -30.47
C SER A 450 -1.87 -6.08 -29.31
N LYS A 451 -1.39 -6.61 -28.17
CA LYS A 451 -1.82 -6.29 -26.80
C LYS A 451 -3.34 -6.10 -26.58
N HIS A 452 -3.97 -7.18 -26.10
CA HIS A 452 -5.08 -7.15 -25.14
C HIS A 452 -6.52 -6.90 -25.63
N SER A 453 -6.88 -7.16 -26.89
CA SER A 453 -8.31 -7.22 -27.24
C SER A 453 -8.88 -8.60 -26.92
N ALA A 454 -9.25 -8.84 -25.66
CA ALA A 454 -10.07 -10.00 -25.31
C ALA A 454 -11.43 -9.89 -26.01
N ASP A 455 -11.94 -11.00 -26.56
CA ASP A 455 -13.20 -10.98 -27.32
C ASP A 455 -14.40 -11.00 -26.35
N ILE A 456 -14.97 -9.81 -26.14
CA ILE A 456 -16.13 -9.57 -25.27
C ILE A 456 -17.31 -10.49 -25.66
N ARG A 457 -17.47 -10.84 -26.95
CA ARG A 457 -18.60 -11.66 -27.41
C ARG A 457 -18.52 -13.10 -26.93
N GLN A 458 -17.31 -13.67 -26.87
CA GLN A 458 -17.14 -15.06 -26.45
C GLN A 458 -17.34 -15.21 -24.94
N ILE A 459 -16.76 -14.31 -24.14
CA ILE A 459 -16.99 -14.38 -22.69
C ILE A 459 -18.46 -14.15 -22.35
N ASN A 460 -19.15 -13.20 -22.98
CA ASN A 460 -20.55 -12.95 -22.65
C ASN A 460 -21.46 -14.14 -22.99
N ALA A 461 -21.12 -14.94 -24.00
CA ALA A 461 -21.83 -16.19 -24.29
C ALA A 461 -21.54 -17.31 -23.27
N LEU A 462 -20.35 -17.31 -22.68
CA LEU A 462 -19.88 -18.35 -21.74
C LEU A 462 -20.14 -17.99 -20.27
N LEU A 463 -20.36 -16.70 -19.98
CA LEU A 463 -20.48 -16.16 -18.64
C LEU A 463 -21.52 -16.90 -17.79
N PRO A 464 -22.74 -17.23 -18.28
CA PRO A 464 -23.72 -17.98 -17.48
C PRO A 464 -23.18 -19.33 -17.00
N MET A 465 -22.52 -20.09 -17.87
CA MET A 465 -21.94 -21.39 -17.52
C MET A 465 -20.75 -21.27 -16.55
N LEU A 466 -19.95 -20.21 -16.69
CA LEU A 466 -18.85 -19.94 -15.76
C LEU A 466 -19.37 -19.50 -14.38
N LEU A 467 -20.47 -18.74 -14.32
CA LEU A 467 -21.09 -18.32 -13.07
C LEU A 467 -21.62 -19.51 -12.26
N ASP A 468 -22.18 -20.53 -12.91
CA ASP A 468 -22.65 -21.74 -12.23
C ASP A 468 -21.50 -22.49 -11.52
N LEU A 469 -20.28 -22.46 -12.07
CA LEU A 469 -19.09 -23.04 -11.45
C LEU A 469 -18.61 -22.29 -10.20
N LEU A 470 -19.07 -21.05 -9.99
CA LEU A 470 -18.66 -20.23 -8.85
C LEU A 470 -19.60 -20.39 -7.64
N ASP A 471 -20.66 -21.17 -7.77
CA ASP A 471 -21.63 -21.39 -6.70
C ASP A 471 -21.06 -22.25 -5.56
N GLU A 472 -20.15 -23.16 -5.89
CA GLU A 472 -19.45 -24.04 -4.96
C GLU A 472 -18.02 -23.54 -4.66
N ARG A 473 -17.39 -24.07 -3.62
CA ARG A 473 -16.01 -23.70 -3.23
C ARG A 473 -15.02 -24.83 -3.47
N ASP A 474 -14.96 -25.30 -4.72
CA ASP A 474 -14.08 -26.38 -5.17
C ASP A 474 -12.87 -25.83 -5.95
N SER A 475 -12.04 -26.74 -6.48
CA SER A 475 -10.89 -26.38 -7.30
C SER A 475 -11.28 -25.69 -8.61
N ALA A 476 -12.46 -26.03 -9.15
CA ALA A 476 -12.99 -25.43 -10.37
C ALA A 476 -13.32 -23.95 -10.14
N ALA A 477 -14.05 -23.64 -9.07
CA ALA A 477 -14.37 -22.27 -8.67
C ALA A 477 -13.11 -21.41 -8.51
N LYS A 478 -12.08 -21.91 -7.81
CA LYS A 478 -10.80 -21.20 -7.65
C LYS A 478 -10.11 -20.90 -8.98
N ALA A 479 -10.11 -21.86 -9.90
CA ALA A 479 -9.51 -21.70 -11.22
C ALA A 479 -10.28 -20.67 -12.06
N VAL A 480 -11.62 -20.73 -12.04
CA VAL A 480 -12.50 -19.80 -12.77
C VAL A 480 -12.43 -18.38 -12.18
N ILE A 481 -12.37 -18.24 -10.86
CA ILE A 481 -12.16 -16.95 -10.18
C ILE A 481 -10.92 -16.25 -10.75
N LYS A 482 -9.78 -16.96 -10.79
CA LYS A 482 -8.52 -16.42 -11.29
C LYS A 482 -8.61 -16.02 -12.77
N LEU A 483 -9.29 -16.82 -13.58
CA LEU A 483 -9.51 -16.55 -15.00
C LEU A 483 -10.36 -15.28 -15.21
N LEU A 484 -11.47 -15.16 -14.49
CA LEU A 484 -12.36 -14.01 -14.59
C LEU A 484 -11.71 -12.73 -14.04
N ALA A 485 -10.95 -12.84 -12.94
CA ALA A 485 -10.20 -11.72 -12.40
C ALA A 485 -9.15 -11.21 -13.40
N GLU A 486 -8.43 -12.12 -14.06
CA GLU A 486 -7.47 -11.76 -15.10
C GLU A 486 -8.17 -11.10 -16.29
N TYR A 487 -9.35 -11.59 -16.68
CA TYR A 487 -10.16 -10.96 -17.73
C TYR A 487 -10.61 -9.56 -17.34
N CYS A 488 -11.18 -9.36 -16.15
CA CYS A 488 -11.62 -8.06 -15.67
C CYS A 488 -10.46 -7.08 -15.45
N SER A 489 -9.23 -7.56 -15.23
CA SER A 489 -8.04 -6.70 -15.13
C SER A 489 -7.60 -6.13 -16.49
N ILE A 490 -7.88 -6.85 -17.57
CA ILE A 490 -7.46 -6.52 -18.93
C ILE A 490 -8.59 -5.86 -19.73
N SER A 491 -9.84 -6.24 -19.48
CA SER A 491 -11.00 -5.73 -20.21
C SER A 491 -11.51 -4.41 -19.63
N SER A 492 -12.07 -3.57 -20.49
CA SER A 492 -12.79 -2.36 -20.09
C SER A 492 -14.28 -2.61 -19.82
N ASP A 493 -14.73 -3.88 -19.81
CA ASP A 493 -16.15 -4.23 -19.70
C ASP A 493 -16.60 -4.28 -18.23
N THR A 494 -17.36 -3.26 -17.82
CA THR A 494 -17.94 -3.17 -16.48
C THR A 494 -19.17 -4.07 -16.29
N GLN A 495 -19.80 -4.54 -17.37
CA GLN A 495 -21.01 -5.36 -17.28
C GLN A 495 -20.69 -6.76 -16.75
N CYS A 496 -19.66 -7.40 -17.30
CA CYS A 496 -19.20 -8.73 -16.85
C CYS A 496 -18.86 -8.72 -15.35
N LEU A 497 -18.12 -7.70 -14.88
CA LEU A 497 -17.83 -7.52 -13.45
C LEU A 497 -19.10 -7.40 -12.61
N GLY A 498 -20.06 -6.59 -13.06
CA GLY A 498 -21.32 -6.39 -12.35
C GLY A 498 -22.15 -7.67 -12.22
N GLU A 499 -22.20 -8.50 -13.26
CA GLU A 499 -22.92 -9.77 -13.24
C GLU A 499 -22.27 -10.80 -12.30
N ILE A 500 -20.94 -10.90 -12.30
CA ILE A 500 -20.17 -11.76 -11.38
C ILE A 500 -20.44 -11.36 -9.93
N LEU A 501 -20.26 -10.08 -9.60
CA LEU A 501 -20.45 -9.58 -8.25
C LEU A 501 -21.91 -9.74 -7.79
N LYS A 502 -22.89 -9.45 -8.65
CA LYS A 502 -24.31 -9.61 -8.32
C LYS A 502 -24.65 -11.06 -7.95
N ARG A 503 -24.10 -12.05 -8.67
CA ARG A 503 -24.34 -13.48 -8.40
C ARG A 503 -23.71 -13.94 -7.09
N LEU A 504 -22.46 -13.52 -6.84
CA LEU A 504 -21.69 -14.01 -5.70
C LEU A 504 -22.07 -13.34 -4.37
N ILE A 505 -22.38 -12.04 -4.39
CA ILE A 505 -22.65 -11.25 -3.18
C ILE A 505 -24.03 -11.58 -2.60
N SER A 506 -25.02 -11.84 -3.44
CA SER A 506 -26.38 -12.22 -3.03
C SER A 506 -26.51 -13.70 -2.62
N GLY A 507 -25.41 -14.45 -2.72
CA GLY A 507 -25.36 -15.89 -2.53
C GLY A 507 -25.20 -16.37 -1.08
N ASN A 508 -24.99 -17.68 -0.96
CA ASN A 508 -24.64 -18.37 0.28
C ASN A 508 -23.21 -18.01 0.76
N VAL A 509 -22.80 -18.54 1.91
CA VAL A 509 -21.47 -18.26 2.49
C VAL A 509 -20.32 -18.65 1.56
N SER A 510 -20.45 -19.72 0.78
CA SER A 510 -19.44 -20.16 -0.20
C SER A 510 -19.28 -19.14 -1.32
N GLN A 511 -20.40 -18.70 -1.91
CA GLN A 511 -20.45 -17.68 -2.96
C GLN A 511 -19.87 -16.34 -2.51
N LYS A 512 -20.21 -15.88 -1.31
CA LYS A 512 -19.64 -14.64 -0.75
C LYS A 512 -18.13 -14.74 -0.53
N ARG A 513 -17.63 -15.89 -0.09
CA ARG A 513 -16.17 -16.13 0.01
C ARG A 513 -15.51 -16.10 -1.36
N ASN A 514 -16.12 -16.74 -2.36
CA ASN A 514 -15.65 -16.69 -3.75
C ASN A 514 -15.65 -15.25 -4.30
N ALA A 515 -16.62 -14.40 -3.93
CA ALA A 515 -16.59 -12.97 -4.26
C ALA A 515 -15.38 -12.26 -3.66
N VAL A 516 -15.06 -12.50 -2.39
CA VAL A 516 -13.88 -11.86 -1.77
C VAL A 516 -12.59 -12.38 -2.39
N ASP A 517 -12.49 -13.69 -2.67
CA ASP A 517 -11.35 -14.29 -3.36
C ASP A 517 -11.17 -13.68 -4.77
N PHE A 518 -12.27 -13.48 -5.51
CA PHE A 518 -12.28 -12.79 -6.80
C PHE A 518 -11.82 -11.33 -6.73
N ILE A 519 -12.35 -10.56 -5.77
CA ILE A 519 -11.94 -9.16 -5.57
C ILE A 519 -10.45 -9.11 -5.21
N SER A 520 -9.97 -10.01 -4.36
CA SER A 520 -8.56 -10.14 -3.98
C SER A 520 -7.66 -10.35 -5.20
N ASP A 521 -7.97 -11.34 -6.03
CA ASP A 521 -7.18 -11.65 -7.23
C ASP A 521 -7.20 -10.48 -8.22
N LEU A 522 -8.35 -9.82 -8.42
CA LEU A 522 -8.46 -8.66 -9.32
C LEU A 522 -7.61 -7.48 -8.84
N ILE A 523 -7.62 -7.17 -7.54
CA ILE A 523 -6.78 -6.11 -6.95
C ILE A 523 -5.30 -6.44 -7.15
N HIS A 524 -4.88 -7.67 -6.85
CA HIS A 524 -3.48 -8.05 -7.01
C HIS A 524 -3.00 -8.04 -8.47
N MET A 525 -3.84 -8.50 -9.40
CA MET A 525 -3.52 -8.48 -10.83
C MET A 525 -3.42 -7.05 -11.38
N SER A 526 -4.34 -6.17 -10.98
CA SER A 526 -4.31 -4.77 -11.42
C SER A 526 -3.09 -4.00 -10.89
N MET A 527 -2.59 -4.34 -9.70
CA MET A 527 -1.34 -3.79 -9.15
C MET A 527 -0.09 -4.26 -9.91
N GLN A 528 -0.14 -5.43 -10.56
CA GLN A 528 0.98 -5.99 -11.32
C GLN A 528 0.94 -5.59 -12.80
N SER A 529 -0.23 -5.20 -13.32
CA SER A 529 -0.41 -4.81 -14.72
C SER A 529 -0.05 -3.35 -14.99
N ASP A 530 0.43 -3.06 -16.20
CA ASP A 530 0.66 -1.68 -16.68
C ASP A 530 -0.66 -0.89 -16.88
N THR A 531 -1.80 -1.59 -16.94
CA THR A 531 -3.13 -1.01 -17.17
C THR A 531 -3.84 -0.69 -15.86
N VAL A 532 -4.09 0.59 -15.61
CA VAL A 532 -4.81 1.04 -14.41
C VAL A 532 -6.31 0.79 -14.58
N LEU A 533 -6.91 0.08 -13.62
CA LEU A 533 -8.36 -0.13 -13.57
C LEU A 533 -9.11 1.23 -13.49
N PRO A 534 -10.19 1.41 -14.25
CA PRO A 534 -11.02 2.62 -14.21
C PRO A 534 -11.57 2.95 -12.81
N PRO A 535 -11.70 4.24 -12.44
CA PRO A 535 -12.27 4.65 -11.14
C PRO A 535 -13.66 4.06 -10.78
N PRO A 536 -14.62 3.89 -11.72
CA PRO A 536 -15.92 3.28 -11.41
C PRO A 536 -15.81 1.84 -10.89
N ILE A 537 -14.82 1.07 -11.38
CA ILE A 537 -14.57 -0.29 -10.93
C ILE A 537 -14.02 -0.26 -9.50
N TRP A 538 -13.04 0.60 -9.22
CA TRP A 538 -12.53 0.77 -7.86
C TRP A 538 -13.61 1.17 -6.87
N GLN A 539 -14.53 2.06 -7.27
CA GLN A 539 -15.66 2.46 -6.45
C GLN A 539 -16.61 1.28 -6.18
N CYS A 540 -16.97 0.51 -7.21
CA CYS A 540 -17.81 -0.69 -7.05
C CYS A 540 -17.17 -1.74 -6.11
N LEU A 541 -15.88 -2.04 -6.30
CA LEU A 541 -15.14 -2.96 -5.43
C LEU A 541 -15.09 -2.45 -3.98
N SER A 542 -14.87 -1.15 -3.79
CA SER A 542 -14.81 -0.54 -2.46
C SER A 542 -16.13 -0.65 -1.71
N CYS A 543 -17.27 -0.39 -2.38
CA CYS A 543 -18.60 -0.51 -1.79
C CYS A 543 -18.84 -1.93 -1.27
N HIS A 544 -18.56 -2.95 -2.07
CA HIS A 544 -18.80 -4.34 -1.68
C HIS A 544 -17.84 -4.82 -0.59
N LEU A 545 -16.58 -4.40 -0.58
CA LEU A 545 -15.67 -4.70 0.53
C LEU A 545 -16.14 -4.08 1.86
N LEU A 546 -16.71 -2.87 1.81
CA LEU A 546 -17.30 -2.21 2.98
C LEU A 546 -18.59 -2.89 3.45
N GLU A 547 -19.43 -3.41 2.54
CA GLU A 547 -20.55 -4.29 2.87
C GLU A 547 -20.07 -5.57 3.56
N PHE A 548 -19.01 -6.20 3.04
CA PHE A 548 -18.45 -7.43 3.61
C PHE A 548 -17.83 -7.26 5.01
N ILE A 549 -17.39 -6.06 5.41
CA ILE A 549 -17.01 -5.79 6.81
C ILE A 549 -18.19 -6.07 7.76
N GLN A 550 -19.42 -5.80 7.32
CA GLN A 550 -20.62 -5.96 8.13
C GLN A 550 -21.16 -7.41 8.11
N ASP A 551 -20.58 -8.29 7.30
CA ASP A 551 -21.03 -9.68 7.16
C ASP A 551 -20.90 -10.47 8.48
N GLU A 552 -21.81 -11.44 8.65
CA GLU A 552 -21.87 -12.30 9.83
C GLU A 552 -20.66 -13.24 9.96
N GLN A 553 -20.05 -13.63 8.84
CA GLN A 553 -18.97 -14.60 8.81
C GLN A 553 -17.61 -13.94 9.04
N MET A 554 -16.93 -14.35 10.11
CA MET A 554 -15.62 -13.81 10.48
C MET A 554 -14.56 -13.95 9.38
N VAL A 555 -14.60 -15.03 8.59
CA VAL A 555 -13.64 -15.24 7.51
C VAL A 555 -13.80 -14.20 6.39
N ILE A 556 -15.04 -13.85 6.05
CA ILE A 556 -15.36 -12.88 4.99
C ILE A 556 -14.94 -11.47 5.44
N ASN A 557 -15.38 -11.06 6.63
CA ASN A 557 -15.13 -9.71 7.11
C ASN A 557 -13.63 -9.45 7.38
N THR A 558 -12.89 -10.44 7.87
CA THR A 558 -11.44 -10.32 8.11
C THR A 558 -10.67 -10.18 6.79
N GLN A 559 -11.04 -10.96 5.77
CA GLN A 559 -10.41 -10.88 4.46
C GLN A 559 -10.74 -9.54 3.78
N ALA A 560 -11.99 -9.09 3.82
CA ALA A 560 -12.37 -7.76 3.31
C ALA A 560 -11.61 -6.62 4.00
N SER A 561 -11.50 -6.67 5.33
CA SER A 561 -10.70 -5.74 6.14
C SER A 561 -9.24 -5.67 5.69
N SER A 562 -8.64 -6.81 5.32
CA SER A 562 -7.25 -6.86 4.84
C SER A 562 -7.04 -6.27 3.44
N LEU A 563 -8.09 -6.26 2.60
CA LEU A 563 -8.03 -5.77 1.22
C LEU A 563 -8.26 -4.26 1.11
N ILE A 564 -9.04 -3.66 2.01
CA ILE A 564 -9.35 -2.21 1.98
C ILE A 564 -8.11 -1.32 1.96
N PRO A 565 -7.05 -1.57 2.75
CA PRO A 565 -5.81 -0.79 2.66
C PRO A 565 -5.15 -0.84 1.27
N LEU A 566 -5.49 -1.80 0.41
CA LEU A 566 -4.96 -1.90 -0.95
C LEU A 566 -5.58 -0.91 -1.94
N ILE A 567 -6.76 -0.38 -1.62
CA ILE A 567 -7.53 0.56 -2.46
C ILE A 567 -7.20 2.01 -2.08
N ASP A 568 -7.36 2.94 -3.03
CA ASP A 568 -7.27 4.37 -2.76
C ASP A 568 -8.22 4.79 -1.61
N PRO A 569 -7.71 5.48 -0.57
CA PRO A 569 -8.52 5.91 0.58
C PRO A 569 -9.73 6.79 0.22
N SER A 570 -9.69 7.52 -0.89
CA SER A 570 -10.81 8.38 -1.32
C SER A 570 -12.12 7.62 -1.53
N PHE A 571 -12.07 6.36 -1.95
CA PHE A 571 -13.25 5.52 -2.16
C PHE A 571 -13.73 4.81 -0.88
N THR A 572 -12.85 4.56 0.08
CA THR A 572 -13.13 3.69 1.24
C THR A 572 -13.32 4.45 2.55
N LEU A 573 -12.58 5.54 2.75
CA LEU A 573 -12.46 6.21 4.05
C LEU A 573 -13.79 6.82 4.56
N PRO A 574 -14.61 7.50 3.74
CA PRO A 574 -15.85 8.09 4.23
C PRO A 574 -16.81 7.05 4.82
N ALA A 575 -17.04 5.95 4.10
CA ALA A 575 -17.91 4.87 4.56
C ALA A 575 -17.29 4.08 5.71
N LEU A 576 -15.97 3.85 5.70
CA LEU A 576 -15.27 3.18 6.80
C LEU A 576 -15.41 3.95 8.13
N VAL A 577 -15.34 5.29 8.08
CA VAL A 577 -15.56 6.14 9.27
C VAL A 577 -16.99 5.98 9.80
N CYS A 578 -18.00 5.89 8.93
CA CYS A 578 -19.38 5.61 9.35
C CYS A 578 -19.50 4.26 10.07
N LEU A 579 -18.79 3.23 9.59
CA LEU A 579 -18.82 1.89 10.22
C LEU A 579 -18.23 1.86 11.64
N ILE A 580 -17.32 2.77 11.98
CA ILE A 580 -16.79 2.91 13.35
C ILE A 580 -17.91 3.34 14.32
N TYR A 581 -18.95 4.01 13.85
CA TYR A 581 -20.10 4.39 14.68
C TYR A 581 -21.19 3.31 14.75
N SER A 582 -20.99 2.15 14.11
CA SER A 582 -21.93 1.03 14.16
C SER A 582 -22.22 0.60 15.60
N PRO A 583 -23.49 0.25 15.94
CA PRO A 583 -23.83 -0.28 17.25
C PRO A 583 -23.28 -1.70 17.48
N LEU A 584 -22.87 -2.41 16.42
CA LEU A 584 -22.33 -3.77 16.51
C LEU A 584 -20.84 -3.72 16.87
N GLU A 585 -20.49 -4.19 18.08
CA GLU A 585 -19.11 -4.17 18.60
C GLU A 585 -18.10 -4.86 17.66
N ARG A 586 -18.50 -5.97 17.03
CA ARG A 586 -17.67 -6.67 16.04
C ARG A 586 -17.32 -5.78 14.84
N VAL A 587 -18.32 -5.10 14.27
CA VAL A 587 -18.15 -4.22 13.10
C VAL A 587 -17.30 -3.02 13.50
N HIS A 588 -17.56 -2.43 14.67
CA HIS A 588 -16.76 -1.35 15.22
C HIS A 588 -15.28 -1.74 15.38
N SER A 589 -15.01 -2.89 16.02
CA SER A 589 -13.63 -3.37 16.24
C SER A 589 -12.91 -3.63 14.91
N LEU A 590 -13.59 -4.22 13.94
CA LEU A 590 -12.99 -4.54 12.64
C LEU A 590 -12.76 -3.28 11.80
N ALA A 591 -13.72 -2.35 11.75
CA ALA A 591 -13.58 -1.06 11.08
C ALA A 591 -12.46 -0.23 11.70
N SER A 592 -12.34 -0.24 13.03
CA SER A 592 -11.26 0.44 13.76
C SER A 592 -9.88 -0.15 13.41
N GLY A 593 -9.74 -1.48 13.42
CA GLY A 593 -8.51 -2.16 12.99
C GLY A 593 -8.16 -1.90 11.52
N THR A 594 -9.17 -1.88 10.65
CA THR A 594 -9.02 -1.57 9.22
C THR A 594 -8.53 -0.14 9.00
N LEU A 595 -9.10 0.84 9.73
CA LEU A 595 -8.68 2.24 9.67
C LEU A 595 -7.20 2.37 10.08
N ILE A 596 -6.78 1.73 11.17
CA ILE A 596 -5.38 1.76 11.62
C ILE A 596 -4.46 1.13 10.56
N ALA A 597 -4.85 0.00 9.97
CA ALA A 597 -4.08 -0.64 8.90
C ALA A 597 -3.93 0.26 7.66
N LEU A 598 -5.01 0.95 7.26
CA LEU A 598 -4.99 1.92 6.17
C LEU A 598 -4.06 3.09 6.49
N LEU A 599 -4.21 3.71 7.65
CA LEU A 599 -3.36 4.83 8.08
C LEU A 599 -1.89 4.43 8.21
N LYS A 600 -1.61 3.18 8.60
CA LYS A 600 -0.24 2.63 8.65
C LYS A 600 0.38 2.51 7.27
N LYS A 601 -0.38 2.07 6.26
CA LYS A 601 0.11 1.97 4.88
C LYS A 601 0.44 3.36 4.30
N TYR A 602 -0.39 4.35 4.62
CA TYR A 602 -0.25 5.73 4.15
C TYR A 602 0.45 6.66 5.16
N LYS A 603 1.34 6.13 6.02
CA LYS A 603 2.01 6.87 7.12
C LYS A 603 2.86 8.08 6.70
N HIS A 604 3.16 8.24 5.42
CA HIS A 604 3.89 9.39 4.86
C HIS A 604 3.03 10.32 4.01
N ASN A 605 1.74 10.00 3.82
CA ASN A 605 0.83 10.78 3.01
C ASN A 605 -0.11 11.62 3.90
N PRO A 606 0.15 12.93 4.06
CA PRO A 606 -0.67 13.81 4.88
C PRO A 606 -2.09 14.00 4.32
N ASP A 607 -2.29 13.84 3.01
CA ASP A 607 -3.59 14.04 2.36
C ASP A 607 -4.64 13.04 2.85
N VAL A 608 -4.22 11.83 3.25
CA VAL A 608 -5.12 10.81 3.82
C VAL A 608 -5.63 11.25 5.20
N ILE A 609 -4.80 11.92 6.00
CA ILE A 609 -5.24 12.48 7.29
C ILE A 609 -6.14 13.68 7.07
N CYS A 610 -5.84 14.53 6.09
CA CYS A 610 -6.73 15.62 5.68
C CYS A 610 -8.11 15.08 5.28
N LEU A 611 -8.16 14.03 4.46
CA LEU A 611 -9.41 13.36 4.08
C LEU A 611 -10.14 12.76 5.29
N LEU A 612 -9.43 12.15 6.24
CA LEU A 612 -10.04 11.66 7.48
C LEU A 612 -10.71 12.81 8.25
N LEU A 613 -10.04 13.96 8.35
CA LEU A 613 -10.60 15.15 8.99
C LEU A 613 -11.83 15.66 8.24
N ASP A 614 -11.82 15.63 6.90
CA ASP A 614 -13.01 15.97 6.09
C ASP A 614 -14.20 15.06 6.41
N CYS A 615 -13.97 13.75 6.50
CA CYS A 615 -15.00 12.78 6.86
C CYS A 615 -15.58 13.05 8.26
N LEU A 616 -14.74 13.44 9.22
CA LEU A 616 -15.16 13.74 10.59
C LEU A 616 -15.92 15.08 10.71
N SER A 617 -15.56 16.05 9.87
CA SER A 617 -16.17 17.38 9.86
C SER A 617 -17.52 17.43 9.14
N LYS A 618 -17.76 16.51 8.19
CA LYS A 618 -19.02 16.35 7.46
C LYS A 618 -19.60 14.94 7.62
N PRO A 619 -20.05 14.55 8.82
CA PRO A 619 -20.50 13.18 9.09
C PRO A 619 -21.81 12.78 8.36
N SER A 620 -22.47 13.68 7.61
CA SER A 620 -23.84 13.50 7.12
C SER A 620 -24.08 13.77 5.62
N GLU A 621 -23.06 13.81 4.77
CA GLU A 621 -23.24 14.00 3.30
C GLU A 621 -23.21 12.69 2.48
N ASN A 622 -23.49 11.52 3.07
CA ASN A 622 -23.73 10.28 2.33
C ASN A 622 -25.05 9.61 2.78
N PRO A 623 -26.15 9.75 2.01
CA PRO A 623 -27.48 9.26 2.39
C PRO A 623 -27.68 7.73 2.30
N ASP A 624 -26.84 6.99 1.59
CA ASP A 624 -27.32 5.70 1.05
C ASP A 624 -26.99 4.42 1.84
N ILE A 625 -26.46 4.49 3.08
CA ILE A 625 -26.05 3.26 3.82
C ILE A 625 -26.78 3.03 5.16
N CYS A 626 -27.72 3.89 5.59
CA CYS A 626 -28.42 3.69 6.88
C CYS A 626 -29.91 4.04 6.87
N ASP A 627 -30.67 3.58 5.86
CA ASP A 627 -32.13 3.53 5.97
C ASP A 627 -32.55 2.15 6.51
N THR A 628 -32.47 1.97 7.85
CA THR A 628 -33.31 1.03 8.61
C THR A 628 -33.03 1.16 10.12
N ALA A 629 -33.36 2.31 10.71
CA ALA A 629 -33.78 2.39 12.11
C ALA A 629 -34.39 3.76 12.40
N ASP A 630 -35.55 3.74 13.03
CA ASP A 630 -36.42 4.86 13.38
C ASP A 630 -35.73 6.11 13.94
N GLY A 631 -36.40 7.23 13.70
CA GLY A 631 -35.96 8.57 14.02
C GLY A 631 -35.52 8.76 15.47
N VAL A 632 -34.28 9.24 15.62
CA VAL A 632 -33.86 10.05 16.76
C VAL A 632 -33.03 11.19 16.19
N GLU A 633 -33.63 12.38 16.12
CA GLU A 633 -32.91 13.63 15.91
C GLU A 633 -31.73 13.73 16.90
N GLY A 634 -30.53 13.94 16.36
CA GLY A 634 -29.43 14.55 17.12
C GLY A 634 -28.57 13.64 18.01
N LYS A 635 -28.06 12.51 17.50
CA LYS A 635 -26.81 11.96 18.06
C LYS A 635 -25.62 12.72 17.44
N LYS A 636 -25.07 13.70 18.17
CA LYS A 636 -23.72 14.23 17.87
C LYS A 636 -22.80 13.04 17.64
N THR A 637 -22.22 12.93 16.44
CA THR A 637 -21.17 11.94 16.16
C THR A 637 -20.10 12.11 17.23
N ASP A 638 -19.88 11.03 18.00
CA ASP A 638 -18.91 11.01 19.08
C ASP A 638 -17.51 10.93 18.46
N ILE A 639 -17.01 12.07 17.95
CA ILE A 639 -15.69 12.23 17.32
C ILE A 639 -14.60 11.61 18.21
N ASP A 640 -14.81 11.59 19.53
CA ASP A 640 -13.89 11.03 20.50
C ASP A 640 -13.68 9.51 20.29
N ARG A 641 -14.60 8.78 19.63
CA ARG A 641 -14.39 7.37 19.25
C ARG A 641 -13.29 7.20 18.22
N VAL A 642 -13.26 8.05 17.19
CA VAL A 642 -12.19 7.99 16.17
C VAL A 642 -10.90 8.56 16.73
N LEU A 643 -10.97 9.65 17.51
CA LEU A 643 -9.77 10.22 18.15
C LEU A 643 -9.10 9.26 19.14
N LYS A 644 -9.86 8.36 19.80
CA LYS A 644 -9.30 7.29 20.66
C LYS A 644 -8.42 6.28 19.92
N LEU A 645 -8.55 6.16 18.60
CA LEU A 645 -7.73 5.28 17.76
C LEU A 645 -6.39 5.92 17.36
N LEU A 646 -6.29 7.25 17.44
CA LEU A 646 -5.08 7.98 17.04
C LEU A 646 -3.82 7.59 17.81
N PRO A 647 -3.81 7.37 19.13
CA PRO A 647 -2.59 7.04 19.88
C PRO A 647 -1.80 5.84 19.32
N GLU A 648 -2.47 4.86 18.70
CA GLU A 648 -1.80 3.74 18.06
C GLU A 648 -1.16 4.14 16.73
N TRP A 649 -1.85 4.97 15.94
CA TRP A 649 -1.30 5.53 14.71
C TRP A 649 -0.14 6.51 14.97
N LEU A 650 -0.24 7.35 16.00
CA LEU A 650 0.79 8.34 16.36
C LEU A 650 2.16 7.69 16.58
N LYS A 651 2.19 6.48 17.14
CA LYS A 651 3.43 5.70 17.35
C LYS A 651 4.12 5.26 16.05
N MET A 652 3.40 5.27 14.93
CA MET A 652 3.87 4.78 13.63
C MET A 652 4.37 5.90 12.71
N VAL A 653 4.16 7.17 13.07
CA VAL A 653 4.60 8.34 12.30
C VAL A 653 6.09 8.58 12.53
N GLU A 654 6.89 8.45 11.48
CA GLU A 654 8.36 8.60 11.55
C GLU A 654 8.82 10.05 11.38
N ASP A 655 8.21 10.81 10.47
CA ASP A 655 8.57 12.21 10.20
C ASP A 655 7.38 13.16 10.40
N TRP A 656 7.38 13.81 11.56
CA TRP A 656 6.38 14.81 11.93
C TRP A 656 6.48 16.11 11.12
N LYS A 657 7.64 16.44 10.53
CA LYS A 657 7.81 17.69 9.78
C LYS A 657 7.01 17.67 8.48
N VAL A 658 6.94 16.51 7.81
CA VAL A 658 6.13 16.32 6.60
C VAL A 658 4.63 16.38 6.90
N MET A 659 4.20 15.84 8.05
CA MET A 659 2.79 15.77 8.44
C MET A 659 2.22 17.11 8.94
N ILE A 660 2.99 17.85 9.74
CA ILE A 660 2.47 19.04 10.45
C ILE A 660 2.09 20.18 9.50
N GLY A 661 2.84 20.36 8.41
CA GLY A 661 2.60 21.47 7.46
C GLY A 661 1.22 21.45 6.85
N PRO A 662 0.86 20.39 6.12
CA PRO A 662 -0.46 20.26 5.50
C PRO A 662 -1.61 20.30 6.51
N LEU A 663 -1.42 19.80 7.74
CA LEU A 663 -2.44 19.87 8.79
C LEU A 663 -2.70 21.30 9.27
N ILE A 664 -1.64 22.10 9.44
CA ILE A 664 -1.75 23.53 9.78
C ILE A 664 -2.35 24.30 8.59
N ASP A 665 -1.88 24.02 7.38
CA ASP A 665 -2.42 24.64 6.16
C ASP A 665 -3.92 24.32 5.99
N LYS A 666 -4.36 23.11 6.34
CA LYS A 666 -5.77 22.72 6.35
C LYS A 666 -6.58 23.52 7.37
N LEU A 667 -6.08 23.69 8.59
CA LEU A 667 -6.74 24.58 9.58
C LEU A 667 -6.88 26.01 9.04
N PHE A 668 -5.86 26.51 8.36
CA PHE A 668 -5.87 27.85 7.77
C PHE A 668 -6.79 28.00 6.56
N ALA A 669 -7.04 26.91 5.82
CA ALA A 669 -8.02 26.86 4.75
C ALA A 669 -9.46 26.73 5.29
N GLU A 670 -9.65 26.06 6.43
CA GLU A 670 -10.94 25.79 7.07
C GLU A 670 -10.99 26.31 8.52
N PRO A 671 -10.96 27.63 8.73
CA PRO A 671 -10.71 28.23 10.04
C PRO A 671 -11.84 28.01 11.07
N SER A 672 -13.06 27.72 10.61
CA SER A 672 -14.23 27.41 11.45
C SER A 672 -14.30 25.93 11.88
N ASN A 673 -13.41 25.07 11.36
CA ASN A 673 -13.48 23.63 11.59
C ASN A 673 -12.87 23.21 12.94
N ALA A 674 -13.73 23.11 13.96
CA ALA A 674 -13.32 22.75 15.32
C ALA A 674 -12.72 21.33 15.44
N VAL A 675 -13.01 20.42 14.49
CA VAL A 675 -12.47 19.05 14.49
C VAL A 675 -10.95 19.06 14.32
N ILE A 676 -10.45 19.92 13.41
CA ILE A 676 -9.01 20.06 13.16
C ILE A 676 -8.30 20.56 14.42
N VAL A 677 -8.87 21.54 15.13
CA VAL A 677 -8.31 22.05 16.38
C VAL A 677 -8.23 20.96 17.44
N ARG A 678 -9.28 20.14 17.59
CA ARG A 678 -9.29 19.00 18.52
C ARG A 678 -8.26 17.94 18.15
N PHE A 679 -8.09 17.66 16.86
CA PHE A 679 -7.05 16.76 16.35
C PHE A 679 -5.65 17.30 16.67
N LEU A 680 -5.37 18.57 16.35
CA LEU A 680 -4.09 19.21 16.64
C LEU A 680 -3.77 19.22 18.14
N SER A 681 -4.79 19.37 19.00
CA SER A 681 -4.62 19.27 20.45
C SER A 681 -4.12 17.89 20.89
N SER A 682 -4.52 16.82 20.21
CA SER A 682 -4.08 15.45 20.53
C SER A 682 -2.61 15.18 20.16
N ILE A 683 -2.03 16.02 19.29
CA ILE A 683 -0.65 15.90 18.81
C ILE A 683 0.23 17.09 19.26
N SER A 684 -0.18 17.83 20.29
CA SER A 684 0.51 19.04 20.78
C SER A 684 2.00 18.83 21.09
N GLU A 685 2.35 17.71 21.71
CA GLU A 685 3.76 17.35 21.98
C GLU A 685 4.57 17.16 20.67
N HIS A 686 3.94 16.60 19.63
CA HIS A 686 4.57 16.45 18.32
C HIS A 686 4.71 17.78 17.58
N LEU A 687 3.75 18.70 17.73
CA LEU A 687 3.88 20.07 17.21
C LEU A 687 5.12 20.77 17.78
N ALA A 688 5.46 20.53 19.05
CA ALA A 688 6.65 21.09 19.68
C ALA A 688 7.96 20.60 19.02
N THR A 689 8.00 19.38 18.47
CA THR A 689 9.20 18.85 17.81
C THR A 689 9.53 19.55 16.49
N ALA A 690 8.54 20.19 15.84
CA ALA A 690 8.68 20.94 14.60
C ALA A 690 8.38 22.43 14.79
N THR A 691 8.64 22.96 15.98
CA THR A 691 8.33 24.34 16.41
C THR A 691 8.69 25.40 15.37
N ASP A 692 9.93 25.42 14.86
CA ASP A 692 10.36 26.46 13.92
C ASP A 692 9.50 26.47 12.65
N PHE A 693 9.12 25.29 12.17
CA PHE A 693 8.27 25.16 10.99
C PHE A 693 6.84 25.61 11.27
N VAL A 694 6.30 25.28 12.45
CA VAL A 694 4.99 25.77 12.92
C VAL A 694 4.97 27.30 12.99
N PHE A 695 6.00 27.91 13.59
CA PHE A 695 6.12 29.36 13.70
C PHE A 695 6.26 30.04 12.34
N GLN A 696 7.08 29.51 11.42
CA GLN A 696 7.19 30.04 10.06
C GLN A 696 5.86 30.00 9.31
N ARG A 697 5.07 28.92 9.47
CA ARG A 697 3.72 28.82 8.88
C ARG A 697 2.78 29.88 9.46
N ILE A 698 2.77 30.07 10.79
CA ILE A 698 2.00 31.13 11.46
C ILE A 698 2.35 32.53 10.94
N ILE A 699 3.64 32.85 10.84
CA ILE A 699 4.12 34.14 10.33
C ILE A 699 3.68 34.33 8.88
N SER A 700 3.90 33.33 8.04
CA SER A 700 3.57 33.39 6.61
C SER A 700 2.07 33.58 6.36
N TYR A 701 1.21 32.89 7.12
CA TYR A 701 -0.23 33.05 7.03
C TYR A 701 -0.67 34.42 7.54
N SER A 702 -0.10 34.88 8.64
CA SER A 702 -0.42 36.17 9.23
C SER A 702 0.00 37.35 8.37
N ARG A 703 1.09 37.25 7.60
CA ARG A 703 1.49 38.24 6.59
C ARG A 703 0.50 38.38 5.43
N ARG A 704 -0.28 37.34 5.14
CA ARG A 704 -1.32 37.37 4.09
C ARG A 704 -2.61 37.99 4.57
N GLN A 705 -2.80 38.15 5.87
CA GLN A 705 -3.97 38.80 6.44
C GLN A 705 -3.84 40.31 6.23
N LYS A 706 -4.88 40.94 5.68
CA LYS A 706 -4.95 42.41 5.60
C LYS A 706 -5.09 42.96 7.00
N ASP A 707 -4.35 44.01 7.33
CA ASP A 707 -4.60 44.79 8.53
C ASP A 707 -6.03 45.36 8.47
N PRO A 708 -6.75 45.43 9.59
CA PRO A 708 -8.10 45.97 9.58
C PRO A 708 -8.01 47.48 9.26
N ASP A 709 -8.70 47.91 8.20
CA ASP A 709 -8.67 49.31 7.76
C ASP A 709 -9.11 50.26 8.89
N GLU A 710 -8.40 51.39 9.03
CA GLU A 710 -8.77 52.46 9.95
C GLU A 710 -10.13 53.06 9.55
N GLY A 711 -11.22 52.52 10.10
CA GLY A 711 -12.57 53.08 9.91
C GLY A 711 -13.71 52.07 9.80
N VAL A 712 -13.44 50.77 9.65
CA VAL A 712 -14.48 49.73 9.56
C VAL A 712 -14.50 48.93 10.87
N TYR A 713 -15.52 49.15 11.70
CA TYR A 713 -15.75 48.27 12.85
C TYR A 713 -16.22 46.91 12.35
N PRO A 714 -15.62 45.80 12.82
CA PRO A 714 -16.05 44.47 12.40
C PRO A 714 -17.51 44.23 12.79
N ASN A 715 -18.35 43.96 11.80
CA ASN A 715 -19.74 43.57 12.03
C ASN A 715 -19.79 42.08 12.43
N TYR A 716 -19.97 41.81 13.72
CA TYR A 716 -19.98 40.46 14.30
C TYR A 716 -21.11 39.56 13.76
N ASP A 717 -22.19 40.16 13.27
CA ASP A 717 -23.40 39.43 12.87
C ASP A 717 -23.39 39.01 11.39
N ALA A 718 -22.44 39.53 10.60
CA ALA A 718 -22.29 39.14 9.20
C ALA A 718 -21.51 37.81 9.07
N PRO A 719 -21.89 36.89 8.17
CA PRO A 719 -21.15 35.65 7.92
C PRO A 719 -19.68 35.90 7.56
N GLU A 720 -19.42 36.96 6.80
CA GLU A 720 -18.10 37.43 6.40
C GLU A 720 -17.26 37.84 7.62
N GLY A 721 -17.88 38.56 8.57
CA GLY A 721 -17.24 38.97 9.83
C GLY A 721 -16.87 37.79 10.75
N GLN A 722 -17.67 36.71 10.73
CA GLN A 722 -17.36 35.49 11.48
C GLN A 722 -16.18 34.73 10.88
N ILE A 723 -16.13 34.60 9.54
CA ILE A 723 -14.99 33.96 8.85
C ILE A 723 -13.71 34.75 9.09
N ASP A 724 -13.76 36.08 9.03
CA ASP A 724 -12.61 36.95 9.33
C ASP A 724 -12.15 36.82 10.79
N LEU A 725 -13.08 36.72 11.74
CA LEU A 725 -12.75 36.44 13.14
C LEU A 725 -12.02 35.10 13.28
N PHE A 726 -12.54 34.02 12.67
CA PHE A 726 -11.89 32.70 12.73
C PHE A 726 -10.50 32.72 12.07
N ASN A 727 -10.36 33.37 10.91
CA ASN A 727 -9.05 33.57 10.26
C ASN A 727 -8.05 34.24 11.21
N ARG A 728 -8.49 35.22 12.00
CA ARG A 728 -7.62 35.89 12.98
C ARG A 728 -7.39 35.08 14.26
N LEU A 729 -8.31 34.22 14.66
CA LEU A 729 -8.15 33.34 15.82
C LEU A 729 -7.26 32.12 15.53
N CYS A 730 -7.32 31.52 14.33
CA CYS A 730 -6.61 30.28 14.01
C CYS A 730 -5.11 30.30 14.35
N PRO A 731 -4.32 31.32 13.97
CA PRO A 731 -2.91 31.40 14.36
C PRO A 731 -2.71 31.41 15.88
N LEU A 732 -3.58 32.10 16.62
CA LEU A 732 -3.53 32.20 18.07
C LEU A 732 -3.93 30.89 18.75
N LEU A 733 -4.88 30.15 18.16
CA LEU A 733 -5.28 28.82 18.61
C LEU A 733 -4.12 27.83 18.44
N VAL A 734 -3.40 27.85 17.31
CA VAL A 734 -2.21 27.01 17.12
C VAL A 734 -1.16 27.32 18.18
N VAL A 735 -0.88 28.61 18.45
CA VAL A 735 0.04 29.01 19.54
C VAL A 735 -0.44 28.52 20.91
N ARG A 736 -1.75 28.56 21.17
CA ARG A 736 -2.34 28.05 22.42
C ARG A 736 -2.10 26.55 22.62
N LEU A 737 -2.10 25.77 21.54
CA LEU A 737 -1.89 24.31 21.60
C LEU A 737 -0.44 23.91 21.90
N LEU A 738 0.53 24.80 21.67
CA LEU A 738 1.94 24.48 21.90
C LEU A 738 2.25 24.35 23.39
N PRO A 739 3.13 23.41 23.81
CA PRO A 739 3.63 23.31 25.18
C PRO A 739 4.43 24.55 25.62
N SER A 740 4.48 24.83 26.93
CA SER A 740 5.16 26.02 27.44
C SER A 740 6.68 26.00 27.29
N GLN A 741 7.32 24.82 27.18
CA GLN A 741 8.78 24.77 27.00
C GLN A 741 9.23 25.42 25.68
N VAL A 742 8.36 25.43 24.67
CA VAL A 742 8.62 26.03 23.36
C VAL A 742 8.95 27.53 23.47
N PHE A 743 8.37 28.21 24.46
CA PHE A 743 8.58 29.65 24.65
C PHE A 743 9.86 29.99 25.41
N ASN A 744 10.58 29.01 25.97
CA ASN A 744 11.77 29.27 26.76
C ASN A 744 13.06 29.41 25.92
N ASP A 745 13.02 29.05 24.64
CA ASP A 745 14.19 29.16 23.75
C ASP A 745 14.35 30.58 23.20
N LEU A 746 15.19 31.38 23.88
CA LEU A 746 15.53 32.74 23.46
C LEU A 746 16.35 32.80 22.15
N ASN A 747 16.89 31.68 21.67
CA ASN A 747 17.65 31.63 20.41
C ASN A 747 16.74 31.37 19.19
N SER A 748 15.45 31.08 19.39
CA SER A 748 14.54 30.84 18.28
C SER A 748 14.26 32.15 17.51
N SER A 749 14.84 32.26 16.32
CA SER A 749 14.61 33.40 15.40
C SER A 749 13.14 33.50 14.98
N ALA A 750 12.43 32.37 14.79
CA ALA A 750 11.01 32.41 14.41
C ALA A 750 10.10 32.91 15.55
N LEU A 751 10.47 32.65 16.82
CA LEU A 751 9.69 33.11 17.97
C LEU A 751 10.04 34.54 18.37
N TYR A 752 11.33 34.88 18.46
CA TYR A 752 11.81 36.12 19.06
C TYR A 752 12.53 37.06 18.09
N ASP A 753 13.05 36.56 16.97
CA ASP A 753 13.87 37.31 16.02
C ASP A 753 14.95 38.16 16.73
N GLU A 754 15.11 39.45 16.41
CA GLU A 754 16.09 40.34 17.03
C GLU A 754 15.57 41.03 18.31
N LEU A 755 14.37 40.68 18.81
CA LEU A 755 13.78 41.32 20.00
C LEU A 755 14.68 41.21 21.24
N PRO A 756 15.27 40.05 21.59
CA PRO A 756 16.10 39.93 22.79
C PRO A 756 17.35 40.81 22.73
N THR A 757 17.97 40.91 21.55
CA THR A 757 19.19 41.71 21.33
C THR A 757 18.90 43.20 21.29
N LYS A 758 17.78 43.62 20.68
CA LYS A 758 17.39 45.04 20.61
C LYS A 758 17.01 45.60 21.99
N LEU A 759 16.34 44.80 22.82
CA LEU A 759 16.02 45.16 24.20
C LEU A 759 17.25 45.37 25.10
N ALA A 760 18.41 44.79 24.75
CA ALA A 760 19.65 44.98 25.50
C ALA A 760 20.39 46.29 25.16
N HIS A 761 20.06 46.93 24.03
CA HIS A 761 20.88 48.00 23.46
C HIS A 761 20.15 49.33 23.19
N ASP A 762 18.80 49.37 23.08
CA ASP A 762 18.11 50.62 22.73
C ASP A 762 16.66 50.76 23.24
N ASP A 763 16.33 51.92 23.82
CA ASP A 763 14.99 52.28 24.34
C ASP A 763 14.01 52.69 23.20
N GLU A 764 14.56 52.99 22.01
CA GLU A 764 13.80 53.40 20.81
C GLU A 764 13.11 52.21 20.09
N CYS A 765 13.62 50.99 20.29
CA CYS A 765 13.11 49.78 19.65
C CYS A 765 11.72 49.33 20.17
N LEU A 766 11.31 49.81 21.35
CA LEU A 766 10.02 49.52 21.98
C LEU A 766 8.82 50.15 21.23
N ARG A 767 9.11 50.96 20.20
CA ARG A 767 8.12 51.63 19.34
C ARG A 767 7.71 50.82 18.11
N THR A 768 8.60 49.99 17.57
CA THR A 768 8.37 49.28 16.29
C THR A 768 7.75 47.91 16.51
N GLN A 769 6.47 47.83 16.16
CA GLN A 769 5.63 46.63 16.13
C GLN A 769 6.05 45.71 14.97
N SER A 770 7.13 44.94 15.11
CA SER A 770 7.51 43.95 14.09
C SER A 770 6.55 42.75 14.10
N THR A 771 6.02 42.34 12.95
CA THR A 771 5.25 41.10 12.74
C THR A 771 6.13 39.96 12.21
N GLU A 772 7.46 40.13 12.24
CA GLU A 772 8.41 39.20 11.62
C GLU A 772 8.68 37.96 12.46
N CYS A 773 8.28 37.96 13.74
CA CYS A 773 8.30 36.81 14.63
C CYS A 773 6.95 36.61 15.34
N VAL A 774 6.75 35.43 15.92
CA VAL A 774 5.51 35.09 16.62
C VAL A 774 5.29 35.95 17.87
N ALA A 775 6.34 36.26 18.65
CA ALA A 775 6.23 37.15 19.81
C ALA A 775 5.77 38.56 19.40
N GLY A 776 6.35 39.12 18.35
CA GLY A 776 5.96 40.42 17.79
C GLY A 776 4.51 40.43 17.30
N LEU A 777 4.09 39.37 16.59
CA LEU A 777 2.70 39.19 16.17
C LEU A 777 1.72 39.17 17.34
N LEU A 778 2.02 38.42 18.41
CA LEU A 778 1.15 38.35 19.59
C LEU A 778 0.99 39.72 20.25
N ILE A 779 2.10 40.45 20.42
CA ILE A 779 2.12 41.77 21.05
C ILE A 779 1.33 42.79 20.20
N ASN A 780 1.50 42.77 18.88
CA ASN A 780 0.82 43.68 17.97
C ASN A 780 -0.70 43.46 18.01
N ARG A 781 -1.15 42.20 17.97
CA ARG A 781 -2.58 41.87 18.05
C ARG A 781 -3.17 42.21 19.41
N ALA A 782 -2.45 41.95 20.50
CA ALA A 782 -2.89 42.27 21.86
C ALA A 782 -3.07 43.79 22.09
N LEU A 783 -2.25 44.63 21.44
CA LEU A 783 -2.24 46.08 21.64
C LEU A 783 -2.95 46.88 20.54
N SER A 784 -3.41 46.23 19.47
CA SER A 784 -4.11 46.87 18.36
C SER A 784 -5.54 47.26 18.73
N LYS A 785 -5.93 48.49 18.38
CA LYS A 785 -7.29 49.01 18.58
C LYS A 785 -8.30 48.43 17.58
N PHE A 786 -7.82 48.05 16.40
CA PHE A 786 -8.64 47.58 15.29
C PHE A 786 -8.81 46.05 15.26
N GLU A 787 -8.10 45.33 16.14
CA GLU A 787 -8.24 43.88 16.28
C GLU A 787 -9.57 43.49 16.97
N PHE A 788 -10.13 42.33 16.62
CA PHE A 788 -11.32 41.78 17.28
C PHE A 788 -11.07 41.57 18.78
N GLU A 789 -12.10 41.76 19.62
CA GLU A 789 -11.94 41.66 21.08
C GLU A 789 -11.46 40.27 21.53
N ASP A 790 -12.04 39.21 20.96
CA ASP A 790 -11.66 37.82 21.27
C ASP A 790 -10.23 37.50 20.83
N ALA A 791 -9.82 37.96 19.65
CA ALA A 791 -8.47 37.79 19.15
C ALA A 791 -7.45 38.57 20.00
N ARG A 792 -7.79 39.80 20.40
CA ARG A 792 -6.97 40.64 21.28
C ARG A 792 -6.79 39.99 22.64
N ARG A 793 -7.87 39.48 23.23
CA ARG A 793 -7.86 38.81 24.54
C ARG A 793 -7.02 37.53 24.49
N LEU A 794 -7.22 36.70 23.47
CA LEU A 794 -6.45 35.48 23.29
C LEU A 794 -4.96 35.78 23.03
N ALA A 795 -4.65 36.79 22.22
CA ALA A 795 -3.28 37.24 21.98
C ALA A 795 -2.61 37.74 23.28
N ALA A 796 -3.32 38.51 24.10
CA ALA A 796 -2.84 38.97 25.41
C ALA A 796 -2.64 37.80 26.40
N GLU A 797 -3.50 36.78 26.37
CA GLU A 797 -3.28 35.53 27.12
C GLU A 797 -1.98 34.84 26.68
N GLN A 798 -1.80 34.65 25.36
CA GLN A 798 -0.61 33.99 24.82
C GLN A 798 0.67 34.81 25.02
N CYS A 799 0.57 36.15 25.04
CA CYS A 799 1.69 37.02 25.40
C CYS A 799 2.28 36.67 26.76
N GLY A 800 1.45 36.28 27.75
CA GLY A 800 1.95 35.88 29.07
C GLY A 800 2.92 34.70 29.06
N ARG A 801 2.90 33.87 28.01
CA ARG A 801 3.77 32.69 27.85
C ARG A 801 5.14 33.04 27.27
N ILE A 802 5.29 34.23 26.69
CA ILE A 802 6.57 34.76 26.17
C ILE A 802 7.57 34.87 27.32
N HIS A 803 8.84 34.55 27.04
CA HIS A 803 9.91 34.58 28.02
C HIS A 803 10.00 35.96 28.73
N PRO A 804 10.10 36.02 30.07
CA PRO A 804 10.06 37.27 30.82
C PRO A 804 11.05 38.35 30.38
N LYS A 805 12.27 37.97 30.02
CA LYS A 805 13.31 38.90 29.49
C LYS A 805 12.86 39.68 28.24
N VAL A 806 11.89 39.17 27.49
CA VAL A 806 11.35 39.85 26.30
C VAL A 806 10.03 40.55 26.66
N LEU A 807 9.11 39.83 27.31
CA LEU A 807 7.77 40.34 27.57
C LEU A 807 7.74 41.52 28.55
N ILE A 808 8.46 41.42 29.68
CA ILE A 808 8.32 42.39 30.78
C ILE A 808 8.81 43.80 30.40
N PRO A 809 9.97 43.99 29.75
CA PRO A 809 10.38 45.30 29.25
C PRO A 809 9.35 45.93 28.30
N ILE A 810 8.83 45.14 27.36
CA ILE A 810 7.86 45.62 26.36
C ILE A 810 6.55 46.04 27.05
N MET A 811 6.00 45.20 27.92
CA MET A 811 4.76 45.49 28.62
C MET A 811 4.93 46.66 29.60
N SER A 812 6.08 46.81 30.24
CA SER A 812 6.41 47.97 31.08
C SER A 812 6.34 49.28 30.29
N TYR A 813 7.00 49.33 29.13
CA TYR A 813 6.98 50.49 28.25
C TYR A 813 5.59 50.81 27.71
N GLN A 814 4.88 49.80 27.21
CA GLN A 814 3.54 49.97 26.64
C GLN A 814 2.53 50.39 27.71
N LEU A 815 2.61 49.82 28.92
CA LEU A 815 1.76 50.22 30.04
C LEU A 815 2.04 51.65 30.48
N LYS A 816 3.31 52.06 30.56
CA LYS A 816 3.69 53.45 30.87
C LYS A 816 3.11 54.44 29.86
N ASN A 817 3.29 54.18 28.56
CA ASN A 817 2.76 55.03 27.50
C ASN A 817 1.23 55.06 27.48
N ALA A 818 0.59 53.90 27.64
CA ALA A 818 -0.87 53.80 27.71
C ALA A 818 -1.44 54.54 28.93
N THR A 819 -0.72 54.54 30.06
CA THR A 819 -1.07 55.32 31.26
C THR A 819 -1.00 56.82 30.96
N SER A 820 0.06 57.30 30.30
CA SER A 820 0.17 58.71 29.90
C SER A 820 -0.90 59.14 28.90
N ALA A 821 -1.28 58.26 27.97
CA ALA A 821 -2.30 58.52 26.95
C ALA A 821 -3.74 58.21 27.41
N LYS A 822 -3.93 57.68 28.63
CA LYS A 822 -5.21 57.15 29.14
C LYS A 822 -5.89 56.12 28.21
N ASP A 823 -5.08 55.27 27.58
CA ASP A 823 -5.55 54.22 26.67
C ASP A 823 -5.97 52.95 27.44
N LEU A 824 -7.25 52.90 27.84
CA LEU A 824 -7.79 51.81 28.67
C LEU A 824 -7.70 50.44 28.02
N LEU A 825 -7.74 50.36 26.69
CA LEU A 825 -7.65 49.11 25.93
C LEU A 825 -6.23 48.52 26.07
N LYS A 826 -5.21 49.34 25.81
CA LYS A 826 -3.81 48.91 25.98
C LYS A 826 -3.46 48.61 27.42
N ILE A 827 -3.99 49.38 28.38
CA ILE A 827 -3.82 49.11 29.82
C ILE A 827 -4.37 47.72 30.16
N LYS A 828 -5.61 47.40 29.76
CA LYS A 828 -6.22 46.08 30.01
C LYS A 828 -5.40 44.94 29.40
N ALA A 829 -4.96 45.10 28.15
CA ALA A 829 -4.14 44.09 27.46
C ALA A 829 -2.77 43.87 28.13
N CYS A 830 -2.08 44.95 28.52
CA CYS A 830 -0.81 44.88 29.24
C CYS A 830 -0.98 44.19 30.59
N LEU A 831 -1.97 44.61 31.40
CA LEU A 831 -2.24 44.00 32.70
C LEU A 831 -2.58 42.52 32.57
N PHE A 832 -3.40 42.14 31.59
CA PHE A 832 -3.75 40.74 31.36
C PHE A 832 -2.53 39.89 30.96
N SER A 833 -1.65 40.43 30.09
CA SER A 833 -0.40 39.77 29.68
C SER A 833 0.56 39.59 30.86
N ILE A 834 0.73 40.63 31.68
CA ILE A 834 1.59 40.60 32.88
C ILE A 834 1.04 39.61 33.92
N CYS A 835 -0.27 39.66 34.21
CA CYS A 835 -0.93 38.72 35.11
C CYS A 835 -0.74 37.27 34.65
N THR A 836 -0.90 37.01 33.36
CA THR A 836 -0.69 35.67 32.80
C THR A 836 0.78 35.25 32.91
N SER A 837 1.72 36.17 32.68
CA SER A 837 3.14 35.88 32.85
C SER A 837 3.52 35.57 34.30
N LEU A 838 2.94 36.28 35.28
CA LEU A 838 3.12 35.97 36.70
C LEU A 838 2.56 34.60 37.08
N LEU A 839 1.50 34.14 36.41
CA LEU A 839 0.92 32.82 36.62
C LEU A 839 1.73 31.70 35.95
N VAL A 840 2.22 31.93 34.73
CA VAL A 840 2.94 30.92 33.93
C VAL A 840 4.43 30.83 34.29
N ASN A 841 5.12 31.97 34.35
CA ASN A 841 6.56 32.06 34.59
C ASN A 841 6.92 32.35 36.06
N GLY A 842 5.92 32.65 36.90
CA GLY A 842 6.09 32.74 38.35
C GLY A 842 7.17 33.73 38.78
N THR A 843 8.18 33.21 39.49
CA THR A 843 9.27 33.99 40.07
C THR A 843 10.16 34.66 39.03
N ASP A 844 10.32 34.06 37.84
CA ASP A 844 11.21 34.59 36.80
C ASP A 844 10.66 35.87 36.17
N ALA A 845 9.32 35.95 36.06
CA ALA A 845 8.64 37.19 35.69
C ALA A 845 8.75 38.25 36.80
N TYR A 846 8.48 37.87 38.05
CA TYR A 846 8.51 38.79 39.18
C TYR A 846 9.91 39.38 39.43
N ALA A 847 10.97 38.58 39.27
CA ALA A 847 12.35 38.99 39.52
C ALA A 847 12.92 39.97 38.47
N HIS A 848 12.19 40.23 37.37
CA HIS A 848 12.65 41.11 36.31
C HIS A 848 12.69 42.59 36.77
N PRO A 849 13.77 43.36 36.49
CA PRO A 849 13.93 44.74 36.99
C PRO A 849 12.75 45.68 36.65
N ASP A 850 12.20 45.56 35.43
CA ASP A 850 11.09 46.40 34.96
C ASP A 850 9.75 46.15 35.66
N MET A 851 9.63 45.09 36.49
CA MET A 851 8.46 44.92 37.35
C MET A 851 8.27 46.09 38.32
N PHE A 852 9.36 46.78 38.70
CA PHE A 852 9.27 48.01 39.47
C PHE A 852 8.51 49.12 38.72
N TRP A 853 8.79 49.30 37.43
CA TRP A 853 8.14 50.30 36.60
C TRP A 853 6.68 49.96 36.33
N ILE A 854 6.37 48.67 36.16
CA ILE A 854 4.98 48.18 36.08
C ILE A 854 4.21 48.53 37.36
N ARG A 855 4.79 48.27 38.54
CA ARG A 855 4.18 48.65 39.83
C ARG A 855 3.91 50.16 39.92
N LYS A 856 4.83 50.99 39.43
CA LYS A 856 4.68 52.46 39.40
C LYS A 856 3.58 52.93 38.44
N ALA A 857 3.44 52.28 37.29
CA ALA A 857 2.33 52.55 36.37
C ALA A 857 0.98 52.16 37.00
N ILE A 858 0.91 50.99 37.66
CA ILE A 858 -0.27 50.55 38.40
C ILE A 858 -0.65 51.55 39.50
N GLU A 859 0.32 52.03 40.30
CA GLU A 859 0.10 53.06 41.31
C GLU A 859 -0.55 54.31 40.72
N THR A 860 -0.09 54.76 39.55
CA THR A 860 -0.65 55.92 38.84
C THR A 860 -2.10 55.70 38.41
N ILE A 861 -2.45 54.50 37.93
CA ILE A 861 -3.81 54.15 37.48
C ILE A 861 -4.78 54.04 38.67
N LEU A 862 -4.33 53.47 39.79
CA LEU A 862 -5.14 53.34 41.01
C LEU A 862 -5.49 54.69 41.65
N LEU A 863 -4.72 55.74 41.36
CA LEU A 863 -4.99 57.11 41.82
C LEU A 863 -5.94 57.89 40.90
N TRP A 864 -6.38 57.31 39.78
CA TRP A 864 -7.35 57.96 38.90
C TRP A 864 -8.72 58.09 39.58
N PRO A 865 -9.43 59.22 39.39
CA PRO A 865 -10.81 59.33 39.83
C PRO A 865 -11.68 58.37 39.01
N SER A 866 -12.51 57.59 39.70
CA SER A 866 -13.44 56.64 39.08
C SER A 866 -14.82 56.69 39.75
N VAL A 867 -15.84 56.26 39.00
CA VAL A 867 -17.21 56.03 39.49
C VAL A 867 -17.49 54.52 39.41
N ASP A 868 -18.23 53.97 40.38
CA ASP A 868 -18.55 52.55 40.41
C ASP A 868 -19.15 52.06 39.07
N GLY A 869 -18.46 51.11 38.43
CA GLY A 869 -18.89 50.48 37.19
C GLY A 869 -18.37 51.11 35.89
N ASP A 870 -17.66 52.23 35.95
CA ASP A 870 -17.03 52.84 34.77
C ASP A 870 -15.83 52.03 34.24
N ASP A 871 -15.36 52.33 33.01
CA ASP A 871 -14.23 51.59 32.43
C ASP A 871 -12.89 51.84 33.14
N ILE A 872 -12.78 52.95 33.90
CA ILE A 872 -11.62 53.26 34.75
C ILE A 872 -11.58 52.32 35.95
N SER A 873 -12.71 52.10 36.62
CA SER A 873 -12.86 51.19 37.74
C SER A 873 -12.53 49.76 37.32
N LYS A 874 -12.89 49.33 36.10
CA LYS A 874 -12.48 48.03 35.55
C LYS A 874 -10.95 47.92 35.39
N ALA A 875 -10.29 48.99 34.92
CA ALA A 875 -8.82 49.02 34.83
C ALA A 875 -8.16 49.01 36.22
N GLN A 876 -8.75 49.69 37.21
CA GLN A 876 -8.32 49.66 38.59
C GLN A 876 -8.46 48.27 39.23
N HIS A 877 -9.54 47.54 38.94
CA HIS A 877 -9.69 46.14 39.36
C HIS A 877 -8.62 45.25 38.72
N GLY A 878 -8.30 45.44 37.44
CA GLY A 878 -7.18 44.75 36.80
C GLY A 878 -5.82 45.05 37.46
N CYS A 879 -5.62 46.29 37.91
CA CYS A 879 -4.45 46.71 38.67
C CYS A 879 -4.39 46.06 40.07
N ILE A 880 -5.51 45.99 40.78
CA ILE A 880 -5.65 45.31 42.07
C ILE A 880 -5.26 43.83 41.92
N ASP A 881 -5.78 43.18 40.89
CA ASP A 881 -5.50 41.78 40.60
C ASP A 881 -4.04 41.53 40.22
N CYS A 882 -3.43 42.44 39.44
CA CYS A 882 -2.02 42.37 39.10
C CYS A 882 -1.13 42.50 40.35
N LEU A 883 -1.38 43.49 41.22
CA LEU A 883 -0.65 43.63 42.50
C LEU A 883 -0.85 42.43 43.41
N ALA A 884 -2.04 41.84 43.45
CA ALA A 884 -2.31 40.64 44.23
C ALA A 884 -1.48 39.44 43.73
N LEU A 885 -1.38 39.25 42.41
CA LEU A 885 -0.52 38.22 41.81
C LEU A 885 0.98 38.49 42.04
N MET A 886 1.42 39.74 41.94
CA MET A 886 2.80 40.14 42.29
C MET A 886 3.13 39.83 43.76
N LEU A 887 2.20 40.10 44.68
CA LEU A 887 2.36 39.78 46.10
C LEU A 887 2.41 38.25 46.32
N CYS A 888 1.51 37.50 45.67
CA CYS A 888 1.47 36.04 45.77
C CYS A 888 2.75 35.38 45.24
N THR A 889 3.32 35.90 44.15
CA THR A 889 4.57 35.41 43.55
C THR A 889 5.80 35.80 44.38
N GLU A 890 5.86 37.01 44.94
CA GLU A 890 6.89 37.43 45.89
C GLU A 890 6.97 36.47 47.10
N LEU A 891 5.82 36.10 47.66
CA LEU A 891 5.76 35.20 48.81
C LEU A 891 6.25 33.79 48.49
N GLN A 892 6.08 33.32 47.25
CA GLN A 892 6.65 32.05 46.77
C GLN A 892 8.18 32.11 46.68
N ALA A 893 8.72 33.17 46.09
CA ALA A 893 10.17 33.38 45.95
C ALA A 893 10.90 33.38 47.31
N THR A 894 10.30 33.98 48.35
CA THR A 894 10.90 34.03 49.69
C THR A 894 11.07 32.67 50.38
N LYS A 895 10.45 31.59 49.86
CA LYS A 895 10.65 30.21 50.34
C LYS A 895 11.74 29.47 49.56
N ALA A 896 11.87 29.71 48.26
CA ALA A 896 12.92 29.11 47.42
C ALA A 896 14.33 29.57 47.86
N ALA A 897 14.47 30.85 48.22
CA ALA A 897 15.72 31.42 48.73
C ALA A 897 16.15 30.87 50.11
N LYS A 898 15.23 30.30 50.91
CA LYS A 898 15.57 29.68 52.21
C LYS A 898 16.16 28.27 52.10
N ASN A 899 16.05 27.64 50.92
CA ASN A 899 16.69 26.35 50.64
C ASN A 899 18.08 26.50 49.98
N SER A 900 18.49 27.73 49.63
CA SER A 900 19.85 28.09 49.24
C SER A 900 20.56 28.73 50.44
N ILE A 901 21.73 28.21 50.78
CA ILE A 901 22.44 28.42 52.05
C ILE A 901 22.77 29.91 52.33
N SER A 902 22.45 30.32 53.57
CA SER A 902 22.98 31.41 54.40
C SER A 902 23.08 32.84 53.81
N ILE A 903 22.15 33.73 54.19
CA ILE A 903 22.47 35.02 54.84
C ILE A 903 21.35 35.29 55.86
N GLU A 904 21.56 34.83 57.09
CA GLU A 904 20.67 35.07 58.23
C GLU A 904 21.34 36.12 59.13
N VAL A 905 21.36 37.39 58.70
CA VAL A 905 21.61 38.55 59.56
C VAL A 905 20.88 39.76 58.94
N CYS A 906 20.23 40.59 59.77
CA CYS A 906 19.54 41.87 59.47
C CYS A 906 18.02 41.86 59.28
N PHE A 907 17.25 41.12 60.09
CA PHE A 907 15.80 41.44 60.25
C PHE A 907 15.30 41.66 61.67
N GLU A 908 16.19 41.63 62.67
CA GLU A 908 15.85 42.05 64.03
C GLU A 908 16.70 43.27 64.40
N GLN A 909 16.00 44.32 64.85
CA GLN A 909 16.49 45.63 65.31
C GLN A 909 16.69 46.72 64.24
N SER A 910 15.65 47.53 64.04
CA SER A 910 15.73 49.00 64.07
C SER A 910 14.35 49.61 63.78
N ILE A 911 13.55 49.73 64.84
CA ILE A 911 12.61 50.85 64.92
C ILE A 911 13.50 52.06 65.20
N VAL A 912 13.31 53.15 64.45
CA VAL A 912 14.03 54.44 64.50
C VAL A 912 15.30 54.50 63.62
N SER A 913 15.14 54.81 62.34
CA SER A 913 15.79 55.96 61.65
C SER A 913 15.56 55.94 60.13
N SER A 914 15.20 57.13 59.60
CA SER A 914 15.16 57.58 58.20
C SER A 914 14.72 56.60 57.10
N GLY A 915 13.57 56.90 56.51
CA GLY A 915 13.02 56.21 55.36
C GLY A 915 13.83 56.35 54.06
N ASP A 916 13.40 55.54 53.09
CA ASP A 916 13.53 55.72 51.64
C ASP A 916 14.42 54.73 50.84
N SER A 917 14.96 53.65 51.43
CA SER A 917 15.63 52.58 50.64
C SER A 917 15.04 51.16 50.76
N LEU A 918 14.52 50.74 51.92
CA LEU A 918 14.00 49.37 52.12
C LEU A 918 12.56 49.12 51.60
N THR A 919 11.76 50.17 51.40
CA THR A 919 10.38 50.07 50.88
C THR A 919 10.28 49.94 49.35
N LYS A 920 11.40 50.03 48.62
CA LYS A 920 11.38 50.12 47.16
C LYS A 920 11.20 48.78 46.42
N GLY A 921 11.54 47.64 47.03
CA GLY A 921 11.54 46.33 46.37
C GLY A 921 10.38 45.36 46.68
N SER A 922 9.78 45.40 47.87
CA SER A 922 8.76 44.43 48.30
C SER A 922 7.33 44.93 48.02
N VAL A 923 6.55 44.19 47.23
CA VAL A 923 5.14 44.48 46.96
C VAL A 923 4.30 44.24 48.22
N CYS A 924 4.60 43.18 48.97
CA CYS A 924 3.95 42.88 50.25
C CYS A 924 4.12 44.02 51.25
N SER A 925 5.34 44.53 51.42
CA SER A 925 5.61 45.65 52.32
C SER A 925 4.96 46.95 51.83
N TYR A 926 4.99 47.19 50.52
CA TYR A 926 4.32 48.33 49.89
C TYR A 926 2.81 48.33 50.14
N VAL A 927 2.11 47.21 49.91
CA VAL A 927 0.65 47.11 50.11
C VAL A 927 0.28 47.32 51.59
N ILE A 928 1.03 46.72 52.52
CA ILE A 928 0.77 46.88 53.96
C ILE A 928 1.01 48.32 54.40
N HIS A 929 2.14 48.91 54.00
CA HIS A 929 2.50 50.29 54.34
C HIS A 929 1.41 51.27 53.90
N HIS A 930 0.99 51.19 52.64
CA HIS A 930 -0.04 52.08 52.11
C HIS A 930 -1.46 51.74 52.56
N LEU A 931 -1.71 50.58 53.18
CA LEU A 931 -3.00 50.30 53.84
C LEU A 931 -3.05 50.93 55.25
N VAL A 932 -1.95 50.80 55.99
CA VAL A 932 -1.85 51.11 57.43
C VAL A 932 -1.49 52.57 57.71
N CYS A 933 -0.47 53.11 57.03
CA CYS A 933 0.08 54.43 57.33
C CYS A 933 -0.85 55.56 56.85
N ASP A 934 -0.92 56.64 57.62
CA ASP A 934 -1.72 57.84 57.34
C ASP A 934 -0.94 58.95 56.59
N GLU A 935 0.22 58.63 56.00
CA GLU A 935 1.06 59.62 55.32
C GLU A 935 0.46 60.13 53.99
N ASP A 936 0.43 61.45 53.81
CA ASP A 936 -0.04 62.12 52.60
C ASP A 936 0.80 61.74 51.37
N ILE A 937 0.20 61.01 50.44
CA ILE A 937 0.81 60.73 49.12
C ILE A 937 0.69 61.98 48.24
N SER A 938 1.75 62.77 48.12
CA SER A 938 1.81 63.87 47.15
C SER A 938 2.32 63.37 45.79
N VAL A 939 1.41 63.11 44.85
CA VAL A 939 1.78 62.87 43.43
C VAL A 939 1.65 64.16 42.62
N MET A 940 2.73 64.56 41.95
CA MET A 940 2.73 65.65 40.98
C MET A 940 2.08 65.20 39.67
N LEU A 941 0.79 65.51 39.49
CA LEU A 941 0.05 65.33 38.23
C LEU A 941 -0.13 66.70 37.54
N GLY A 942 0.91 67.19 36.85
CA GLY A 942 0.81 68.41 36.05
C GLY A 942 0.48 69.70 36.82
N ARG A 943 0.17 70.78 36.08
CA ARG A 943 0.20 72.19 36.56
C ARG A 943 -0.94 72.63 37.50
N ASN A 944 -1.90 71.76 37.83
CA ASN A 944 -2.98 72.08 38.76
C ASN A 944 -2.95 71.12 39.96
N LYS A 945 -2.63 71.69 41.12
CA LYS A 945 -2.56 71.00 42.42
C LYS A 945 -3.95 70.66 42.95
N VAL A 946 -3.95 69.64 43.81
CA VAL A 946 -4.99 69.16 44.73
C VAL A 946 -5.83 67.99 44.20
N VAL A 947 -5.48 66.77 44.64
CA VAL A 947 -6.47 65.70 44.85
C VAL A 947 -6.18 65.00 46.18
N LYS A 948 -7.12 65.11 47.12
CA LYS A 948 -7.20 64.30 48.35
C LYS A 948 -7.70 62.89 47.98
N ALA A 949 -6.85 62.04 47.40
CA ALA A 949 -7.22 60.66 47.03
C ALA A 949 -6.64 59.60 48.00
N HIS A 950 -6.45 59.96 49.27
CA HIS A 950 -5.85 59.06 50.26
C HIS A 950 -6.78 57.89 50.65
N HIS A 951 -8.11 58.10 50.67
CA HIS A 951 -9.03 57.06 51.15
C HIS A 951 -9.29 55.96 50.11
N SER A 952 -9.54 56.31 48.84
CA SER A 952 -9.87 55.35 47.77
C SER A 952 -8.69 54.43 47.47
N PHE A 953 -7.48 54.99 47.47
CA PHE A 953 -6.25 54.23 47.28
C PHE A 953 -6.00 53.20 48.39
N ARG A 954 -6.30 53.54 49.65
CA ARG A 954 -6.23 52.59 50.79
C ARG A 954 -7.23 51.46 50.66
N LEU A 955 -8.44 51.75 50.18
CA LEU A 955 -9.44 50.72 49.88
C LEU A 955 -8.95 49.78 48.76
N CYS A 956 -8.25 50.30 47.74
CA CYS A 956 -7.59 49.46 46.74
C CYS A 956 -6.55 48.52 47.37
N MET A 957 -5.71 48.99 48.32
CA MET A 957 -4.73 48.12 49.00
C MET A 957 -5.41 47.03 49.83
N ALA A 958 -6.53 47.32 50.50
CA ALA A 958 -7.33 46.30 51.18
C ALA A 958 -7.87 45.27 50.18
N ASN A 959 -8.38 45.71 49.03
CA ASN A 959 -8.87 44.84 47.96
C ASN A 959 -7.74 44.00 47.33
N VAL A 960 -6.50 44.51 47.27
CA VAL A 960 -5.32 43.72 46.87
C VAL A 960 -5.12 42.55 47.83
N LEU A 961 -5.18 42.78 49.14
CA LEU A 961 -5.06 41.70 50.13
C LEU A 961 -6.22 40.71 50.03
N ILE A 962 -7.45 41.17 49.83
CA ILE A 962 -8.63 40.29 49.62
C ILE A 962 -8.44 39.42 48.37
N SER A 963 -8.07 40.02 47.23
CA SER A 963 -7.82 39.29 45.98
C SER A 963 -6.66 38.30 46.13
N ALA A 964 -5.60 38.69 46.85
CA ALA A 964 -4.46 37.81 47.12
C ALA A 964 -4.85 36.62 48.02
N CYS A 965 -5.75 36.80 48.99
CA CYS A 965 -6.26 35.69 49.81
C CYS A 965 -6.96 34.61 48.98
N GLN A 966 -7.65 35.01 47.91
CA GLN A 966 -8.36 34.11 47.00
C GLN A 966 -7.39 33.38 46.06
N LYS A 967 -6.32 34.07 45.63
CA LYS A 967 -5.40 33.62 44.58
C LYS A 967 -4.11 32.97 45.10
N VAL A 968 -3.82 33.05 46.40
CA VAL A 968 -2.57 32.55 46.98
C VAL A 968 -2.46 31.01 46.88
N PRO A 969 -1.40 30.47 46.26
CA PRO A 969 -1.22 29.03 46.17
C PRO A 969 -0.96 28.38 47.52
N CYS A 970 -1.33 27.11 47.67
CA CYS A 970 -1.26 26.37 48.94
C CYS A 970 0.10 26.48 49.65
N ALA A 971 1.20 26.42 48.89
CA ALA A 971 2.56 26.50 49.42
C ALA A 971 2.89 27.84 50.11
N SER A 972 2.15 28.90 49.78
CA SER A 972 2.41 30.29 50.19
C SER A 972 1.38 30.83 51.18
N LYS A 973 0.31 30.07 51.48
CA LYS A 973 -0.72 30.45 52.44
C LYS A 973 -0.17 30.69 53.85
N LYS A 974 0.77 29.85 54.33
CA LYS A 974 1.39 30.02 55.66
C LYS A 974 2.27 31.28 55.74
N PRO A 975 3.22 31.53 54.80
CA PRO A 975 3.93 32.81 54.71
C PRO A 975 2.99 34.02 54.65
N PHE A 976 1.93 33.94 53.84
CA PHE A 976 0.92 34.99 53.70
C PHE A 976 0.30 35.36 55.04
N VAL A 977 -0.22 34.38 55.79
CA VAL A 977 -0.78 34.61 57.14
C VAL A 977 0.27 35.19 58.08
N SER A 978 1.46 34.58 58.15
CA SER A 978 2.49 34.97 59.14
C SER A 978 3.07 36.37 58.92
N LYS A 979 3.11 36.87 57.68
CA LYS A 979 3.68 38.19 57.35
C LYS A 979 2.64 39.31 57.37
N ILE A 980 1.42 39.03 56.93
CA ILE A 980 0.39 40.06 56.69
C ILE A 980 -0.52 40.20 57.91
N LEU A 981 -1.03 39.09 58.46
CA LEU A 981 -2.07 39.11 59.50
C LEU A 981 -1.64 39.87 60.77
N PRO A 982 -0.43 39.66 61.35
CA PRO A 982 -0.02 40.38 62.56
C PRO A 982 0.09 41.89 62.34
N ARG A 983 0.63 42.30 61.19
CA ARG A 983 0.86 43.71 60.86
C ARG A 983 -0.45 44.47 60.70
N VAL A 984 -1.42 43.87 60.00
CA VAL A 984 -2.75 44.47 59.85
C VAL A 984 -3.48 44.46 61.20
N LEU A 985 -3.47 43.35 61.95
CA LEU A 985 -4.11 43.25 63.28
C LEU A 985 -3.63 44.33 64.26
N HIS A 986 -2.34 44.57 64.35
CA HIS A 986 -1.78 45.61 65.23
C HIS A 986 -2.26 47.01 64.84
N SER A 987 -2.44 47.24 63.54
CA SER A 987 -2.68 48.57 62.98
C SER A 987 -4.16 48.96 62.92
N VAL A 988 -5.10 48.01 62.87
CA VAL A 988 -6.55 48.31 62.73
C VAL A 988 -7.08 49.20 63.85
N GLU A 989 -6.49 49.12 65.05
CA GLU A 989 -6.90 49.96 66.18
C GLU A 989 -6.45 51.41 66.06
N GLU A 990 -5.37 51.66 65.32
CA GLU A 990 -4.75 52.99 65.15
C GLU A 990 -5.31 53.75 63.94
N ILE A 991 -5.99 53.07 63.00
CA ILE A 991 -6.55 53.70 61.80
C ILE A 991 -7.74 54.60 62.16
N ALA A 992 -7.64 55.89 61.85
CA ALA A 992 -8.70 56.87 62.14
C ALA A 992 -9.96 56.74 61.26
N ASN A 993 -9.81 56.27 60.01
CA ASN A 993 -10.89 56.19 59.03
C ASN A 993 -11.72 54.90 59.18
N SER A 994 -13.03 55.05 59.48
CA SER A 994 -13.96 53.92 59.68
C SER A 994 -14.19 53.05 58.45
N GLU A 995 -14.11 53.59 57.24
CA GLU A 995 -14.24 52.80 56.00
C GLU A 995 -13.00 51.93 55.76
N VAL A 996 -11.80 52.47 56.04
CA VAL A 996 -10.56 51.70 55.92
C VAL A 996 -10.48 50.61 56.99
N ARG A 997 -10.90 50.91 58.24
CA ARG A 997 -11.04 49.89 59.29
C ARG A 997 -12.03 48.79 58.87
N SER A 998 -13.19 49.16 58.33
CA SER A 998 -14.15 48.20 57.76
C SER A 998 -13.51 47.32 56.68
N ALA A 999 -12.73 47.90 55.76
CA ALA A 999 -12.04 47.15 54.71
C ALA A 999 -10.98 46.19 55.28
N CYS A 1000 -10.23 46.59 56.32
CA CYS A 1000 -9.30 45.70 57.02
C CYS A 1000 -10.02 44.52 57.71
N ILE A 1001 -11.20 44.76 58.30
CA ILE A 1001 -12.02 43.68 58.87
C ILE A 1001 -12.52 42.74 57.76
N GLN A 1002 -12.81 43.25 56.56
CA GLN A 1002 -13.13 42.42 55.40
C GLN A 1002 -11.92 41.59 54.91
N VAL A 1003 -10.69 42.14 54.97
CA VAL A 1003 -9.46 41.36 54.74
C VAL A 1003 -9.38 40.19 55.72
N PHE A 1004 -9.61 40.43 57.02
CA PHE A 1004 -9.63 39.37 58.03
C PHE A 1004 -10.69 38.31 57.74
N PHE A 1005 -11.91 38.72 57.38
CA PHE A 1005 -12.95 37.81 56.96
C PHE A 1005 -12.50 36.93 55.78
N SER A 1006 -11.91 37.54 54.75
CA SER A 1006 -11.40 36.81 53.58
C SER A 1006 -10.28 35.84 53.96
N MET A 1007 -9.37 36.23 54.86
CA MET A 1007 -8.30 35.37 55.37
C MET A 1007 -8.83 34.18 56.16
N VAL A 1008 -9.78 34.38 57.07
CA VAL A 1008 -10.39 33.27 57.83
C VAL A 1008 -11.13 32.33 56.88
N TYR A 1009 -11.89 32.87 55.93
CA TYR A 1009 -12.69 32.09 54.98
C TYR A 1009 -11.83 31.23 54.03
N HIS A 1010 -10.78 31.80 53.44
CA HIS A 1010 -9.96 31.10 52.42
C HIS A 1010 -8.73 30.36 52.97
N LEU A 1011 -8.23 30.74 54.15
CA LEU A 1011 -7.00 30.17 54.74
C LEU A 1011 -7.28 29.21 55.91
N LYS A 1012 -8.52 29.17 56.41
CA LYS A 1012 -9.04 28.20 57.39
C LYS A 1012 -8.09 27.98 58.57
N SER A 1013 -7.73 26.74 58.91
CA SER A 1013 -6.89 26.41 60.08
C SER A 1013 -5.53 27.10 60.14
N LEU A 1014 -5.02 27.67 59.05
CA LEU A 1014 -3.77 28.44 59.07
C LEU A 1014 -3.87 29.72 59.91
N VAL A 1015 -5.09 30.23 60.17
CA VAL A 1015 -5.31 31.40 61.04
C VAL A 1015 -5.36 31.05 62.53
N LEU A 1016 -5.26 29.76 62.91
CA LEU A 1016 -5.34 29.28 64.29
C LEU A 1016 -4.43 30.07 65.28
N PRO A 1017 -3.19 30.47 64.96
CA PRO A 1017 -2.36 31.24 65.89
C PRO A 1017 -3.01 32.57 66.32
N TYR A 1018 -3.80 33.18 65.43
CA TYR A 1018 -4.35 34.53 65.57
C TYR A 1018 -5.88 34.55 65.80
N SER A 1019 -6.54 33.39 65.92
CA SER A 1019 -7.99 33.29 65.97
C SER A 1019 -8.63 34.04 67.15
N SER A 1020 -7.98 34.05 68.31
CA SER A 1020 -8.43 34.79 69.50
C SER A 1020 -8.39 36.31 69.28
N ASP A 1021 -7.37 36.82 68.60
CA ASP A 1021 -7.23 38.25 68.32
C ASP A 1021 -8.21 38.69 67.22
N LEU A 1022 -8.45 37.84 66.23
CA LEU A 1022 -9.49 38.05 65.22
C LEU A 1022 -10.90 38.09 65.83
N LEU A 1023 -11.18 37.25 66.83
CA LEU A 1023 -12.45 37.28 67.56
C LEU A 1023 -12.60 38.60 68.35
N LYS A 1024 -11.54 39.05 69.04
CA LYS A 1024 -11.55 40.35 69.75
C LYS A 1024 -11.87 41.51 68.80
N VAL A 1025 -11.21 41.56 67.64
CA VAL A 1025 -11.47 42.57 66.61
C VAL A 1025 -12.92 42.53 66.13
N SER A 1026 -13.47 41.34 65.90
CA SER A 1026 -14.87 41.16 65.50
C SER A 1026 -15.85 41.68 66.57
N ILE A 1027 -15.66 41.31 67.84
CA ILE A 1027 -16.50 41.75 68.97
C ILE A 1027 -16.42 43.27 69.15
N LYS A 1028 -15.21 43.84 69.11
CA LYS A 1028 -14.98 45.29 69.21
C LYS A 1028 -15.70 46.05 68.08
N SER A 1029 -15.59 45.55 66.85
CA SER A 1029 -16.25 46.15 65.68
C SER A 1029 -17.78 46.11 65.78
N LEU A 1030 -18.35 45.04 66.34
CA LEU A 1030 -19.78 44.92 66.60
C LEU A 1030 -20.26 45.91 67.68
N ARG A 1031 -19.45 46.09 68.74
CA ARG A 1031 -19.77 46.97 69.87
C ARG A 1031 -19.68 48.45 69.50
N GLU A 1032 -18.54 48.87 68.95
CA GLU A 1032 -18.14 50.28 68.82
C GLU A 1032 -18.02 50.78 67.38
N GLY A 1033 -18.20 49.90 66.38
CA GLY A 1033 -18.02 50.25 64.97
C GLY A 1033 -19.20 51.00 64.33
N SER A 1034 -18.90 51.68 63.22
CA SER A 1034 -19.87 52.17 62.24
C SER A 1034 -20.67 51.03 61.61
N GLU A 1035 -21.73 51.36 60.86
CA GLU A 1035 -22.59 50.36 60.21
C GLU A 1035 -21.80 49.35 59.35
N LYS A 1036 -20.89 49.85 58.49
CA LYS A 1036 -20.06 48.99 57.63
C LYS A 1036 -19.11 48.10 58.46
N GLU A 1037 -18.54 48.63 59.54
CA GLU A 1037 -17.67 47.88 60.46
C GLU A 1037 -18.42 46.81 61.23
N ARG A 1038 -19.65 47.08 61.66
CA ARG A 1038 -20.52 46.10 62.32
C ARG A 1038 -20.89 44.96 61.37
N ILE A 1039 -21.22 45.26 60.10
CA ILE A 1039 -21.48 44.22 59.08
C ILE A 1039 -20.22 43.39 58.79
N ALA A 1040 -19.06 44.03 58.62
CA ALA A 1040 -17.80 43.33 58.42
C ALA A 1040 -17.42 42.47 59.63
N GLY A 1041 -17.61 42.99 60.84
CA GLY A 1041 -17.39 42.29 62.11
C GLY A 1041 -18.31 41.07 62.27
N ALA A 1042 -19.59 41.20 61.92
CA ALA A 1042 -20.55 40.10 61.88
C ALA A 1042 -20.11 39.01 60.88
N LYS A 1043 -19.66 39.40 59.67
CA LYS A 1043 -19.14 38.45 58.66
C LYS A 1043 -17.91 37.70 59.18
N LEU A 1044 -16.98 38.40 59.83
CA LEU A 1044 -15.80 37.79 60.44
C LEU A 1044 -16.19 36.80 61.55
N LEU A 1045 -17.12 37.16 62.44
CA LEU A 1045 -17.63 36.27 63.48
C LEU A 1045 -18.24 35.00 62.88
N ALA A 1046 -19.08 35.17 61.87
CA ALA A 1046 -19.70 34.07 61.13
C ALA A 1046 -18.65 33.12 60.55
N SER A 1047 -17.60 33.65 59.94
CA SER A 1047 -16.54 32.85 59.33
C SER A 1047 -15.69 32.12 60.36
N LEU A 1048 -15.44 32.73 61.54
CA LEU A 1048 -14.74 32.08 62.64
C LEU A 1048 -15.56 30.94 63.24
N MET A 1049 -16.87 31.13 63.36
CA MET A 1049 -17.81 30.08 63.81
C MET A 1049 -17.97 28.94 62.79
N ALA A 1050 -17.79 29.22 61.50
CA ALA A 1050 -17.82 28.23 60.44
C ALA A 1050 -16.45 27.57 60.19
N SER A 1051 -15.43 27.88 61.01
CA SER A 1051 -14.08 27.33 60.88
C SER A 1051 -13.94 25.94 61.49
N GLU A 1052 -12.81 25.29 61.23
CA GLU A 1052 -12.49 23.94 61.72
C GLU A 1052 -12.47 23.86 63.26
N GLU A 1053 -12.74 22.67 63.81
CA GLU A 1053 -12.92 22.40 65.24
C GLU A 1053 -11.79 22.97 66.13
N ALA A 1054 -10.53 22.88 65.69
CA ALA A 1054 -9.39 23.42 66.43
C ALA A 1054 -9.45 24.95 66.61
N VAL A 1055 -9.99 25.68 65.62
CA VAL A 1055 -10.20 27.14 65.69
C VAL A 1055 -11.33 27.44 66.66
N LEU A 1056 -12.44 26.68 66.60
CA LEU A 1056 -13.59 26.81 67.48
C LEU A 1056 -13.23 26.59 68.95
N GLN A 1057 -12.48 25.53 69.25
CA GLN A 1057 -12.03 25.22 70.61
C GLN A 1057 -11.21 26.39 71.20
N LYS A 1058 -10.31 26.98 70.40
CA LYS A 1058 -9.47 28.11 70.84
C LYS A 1058 -10.24 29.41 71.08
N ILE A 1059 -11.37 29.63 70.39
CA ILE A 1059 -12.18 30.85 70.53
C ILE A 1059 -13.42 30.68 71.44
N SER A 1060 -13.72 29.46 71.86
CA SER A 1060 -14.91 29.08 72.65
C SER A 1060 -15.20 30.01 73.84
N GLY A 1061 -14.17 30.38 74.61
CA GLY A 1061 -14.31 31.29 75.76
C GLY A 1061 -14.82 32.69 75.38
N GLY A 1062 -14.46 33.21 74.21
CA GLY A 1062 -14.92 34.52 73.71
C GLY A 1062 -16.26 34.47 72.98
N LEU A 1063 -16.75 33.30 72.57
CA LEU A 1063 -18.07 33.17 71.93
C LEU A 1063 -19.22 33.45 72.90
N VAL A 1064 -19.02 33.22 74.20
CA VAL A 1064 -19.99 33.60 75.24
C VAL A 1064 -20.18 35.13 75.28
N GLU A 1065 -19.07 35.88 75.20
CA GLU A 1065 -19.10 37.34 75.10
C GLU A 1065 -19.79 37.79 73.81
N ALA A 1066 -19.45 37.17 72.66
CA ALA A 1066 -20.10 37.45 71.39
C ALA A 1066 -21.62 37.20 71.42
N ARG A 1067 -22.09 36.13 72.09
CA ARG A 1067 -23.52 35.82 72.26
C ARG A 1067 -24.25 36.92 73.01
N THR A 1068 -23.70 37.37 74.14
CA THR A 1068 -24.31 38.46 74.93
C THR A 1068 -24.39 39.76 74.14
N LEU A 1069 -23.35 40.07 73.35
CA LEU A 1069 -23.33 41.25 72.49
C LEU A 1069 -24.35 41.18 71.35
N LEU A 1070 -24.50 40.02 70.70
CA LEU A 1070 -25.48 39.82 69.63
C LEU A 1070 -26.92 39.92 70.14
N GLN A 1071 -27.20 39.42 71.35
CA GLN A 1071 -28.52 39.59 72.01
C GLN A 1071 -28.83 41.07 72.24
N TYR A 1072 -27.86 41.84 72.73
CA TYR A 1072 -27.99 43.28 72.92
C TYR A 1072 -28.20 44.05 71.59
N ILE A 1073 -27.45 43.70 70.54
CA ILE A 1073 -27.59 44.33 69.21
C ILE A 1073 -28.95 44.04 68.59
N CYS A 1074 -29.48 42.82 68.75
CA CYS A 1074 -30.80 42.44 68.23
C CYS A 1074 -31.96 43.22 68.90
N SER A 1075 -31.80 43.64 70.16
CA SER A 1075 -32.78 44.43 70.91
C SER A 1075 -32.55 45.94 70.84
N SER A 1076 -31.46 46.39 70.21
CA SER A 1076 -31.09 47.80 70.07
C SER A 1076 -31.65 48.44 68.79
N ASP A 1077 -31.73 49.77 68.77
CA ASP A 1077 -32.28 50.58 67.66
C ASP A 1077 -31.29 50.79 66.48
N LEU A 1078 -30.60 49.71 66.08
CA LEU A 1078 -29.61 49.71 65.00
C LEU A 1078 -30.22 49.48 63.61
N PRO A 1079 -29.53 49.86 62.51
CA PRO A 1079 -29.99 49.64 61.13
C PRO A 1079 -30.43 48.20 60.86
N LEU A 1080 -31.47 48.05 60.03
CA LEU A 1080 -32.17 46.77 59.78
C LEU A 1080 -31.21 45.67 59.29
N ASP A 1081 -30.22 46.01 58.47
CA ASP A 1081 -29.29 45.06 57.88
C ASP A 1081 -28.31 44.47 58.89
N VAL A 1082 -27.80 45.31 59.81
CA VAL A 1082 -26.97 44.86 60.94
C VAL A 1082 -27.78 43.93 61.86
N ARG A 1083 -29.03 44.31 62.16
CA ARG A 1083 -29.92 43.55 63.05
C ARG A 1083 -30.27 42.18 62.48
N LYS A 1084 -30.67 42.11 61.20
CA LYS A 1084 -30.97 40.85 60.50
C LYS A 1084 -29.77 39.92 60.47
N MET A 1085 -28.57 40.44 60.21
CA MET A 1085 -27.35 39.64 60.17
C MET A 1085 -26.98 39.10 61.55
N CYS A 1086 -27.03 39.94 62.59
CA CYS A 1086 -26.75 39.54 63.97
C CYS A 1086 -27.78 38.54 64.52
N GLN A 1087 -29.06 38.67 64.15
CA GLN A 1087 -30.12 37.74 64.55
C GLN A 1087 -29.88 36.34 63.96
N ARG A 1088 -29.46 36.25 62.69
CA ARG A 1088 -29.09 34.97 62.06
C ARG A 1088 -27.90 34.32 62.78
N LEU A 1089 -26.88 35.10 63.12
CA LEU A 1089 -25.70 34.58 63.85
C LEU A 1089 -26.03 34.13 65.27
N LEU A 1090 -26.93 34.86 65.95
CA LEU A 1090 -27.40 34.50 67.29
C LEU A 1090 -28.12 33.15 67.28
N VAL A 1091 -28.96 32.89 66.27
CA VAL A 1091 -29.62 31.57 66.10
C VAL A 1091 -28.59 30.46 65.96
N CYS A 1092 -27.54 30.67 65.14
CA CYS A 1092 -26.46 29.70 64.97
C CYS A 1092 -25.69 29.42 66.28
N LEU A 1093 -25.42 30.45 67.10
CA LEU A 1093 -24.74 30.30 68.40
C LEU A 1093 -25.61 29.63 69.48
N THR A 1094 -26.93 29.66 69.33
CA THR A 1094 -27.85 28.96 70.25
C THR A 1094 -28.12 27.51 69.84
N SER A 1095 -27.74 27.13 68.62
CA SER A 1095 -27.86 25.76 68.09
C SER A 1095 -26.54 24.95 68.13
N LEU A 1096 -25.41 25.63 68.35
CA LEU A 1096 -24.10 25.06 68.67
C LEU A 1096 -24.02 24.78 70.18
#